data_AF-A0A1J5IIV7-F1
#
_entry.id   AF-A0A1J5IIV7-F1
#
_cell.length_a   1.000
_cell.length_b   1.000
_cell.length_c   1.000
_cell.angle_alpha   90.00
_cell.angle_beta   90.00
_cell.angle_gamma   90.00
#
_symmetry.space_group_name_H-M   'P 1'
#
loop_
_entity.id
_entity.type
_entity.pdbx_description
1 polymer ?
#
loop_
_entity_poly.entity_id
_entity_poly.type
_entity_poly.pdbx_seq_one_letter_code
_entity_poly.pdbx_strand_id
1 'polypeptide(L)'
;MAQQADSVGKIEADSPHIWQFVRGGGFDQVQIKTGADLLAIDQLDQKLWTALSCPTHGLEFDSQTLQLIDTDGDGRIRVPEIIAAVKWAGSLLKDPDDLVKGAGQLALAAIDDSFEEGQRIVRSARQILTNLGQADAAVITATDTADTARIFASTRFNGDGIICPNAADDEATRRLIQEIMDCMGAEPDRSGQLGIGEAGLTAFFAEAEATLDWWRRAEDDAARVLPLGEQTESAAAIFHAVQGKIDDYFVRCRLAAYDKGAGEPLNPAPADYQALAARNLSLDTEAIAALPIARIEPEGTLPLTSGLNPAWANAVERLRSAVIAPLMGTKDSLSLTDWNSISAGFAAFDQWLAAKPNTAVEKLGIDRVREILQGPGRQVVFELLARDQALQPEAEAIANVDRLVRYHRDLCQLANNFVAFRDFYTPGRRAIFQAGTLYLDGRSCDLCVRVDTVDGHSALAALSRTYLAYCRCRRRGGEETMDIATAFTDGDADNLRVGRNGVFYDRGGRDWDASITKIVEHPISIRQAFWGPYKRIARMINEQIEKLAAARDQAVDTKAAAGVGAAATASPAPAPAAAPAPATAPAAAPPPPLPFDVGKFAGIFAAIGLAIGAIGTALAAFLTGLMGLHWWQVPLALAGIMLLISGPSMIIAWLKLRQRNLGPILDACGWAINTRARINLPFGTSLTAVARLPQGAGYTVQDPFADKRRPWKLYLVLIAIAAALLFAWQQGYFKATAPQEKAQSTATAPAAPAKPQAPAAPATPATPAAPATPAAPKS
;
A
#
# COMPACT_ATOMS: atom_id res chain seq x y z
N MET A 1 47.88 41.08 -41.47
CA MET A 1 46.91 42.20 -41.60
C MET A 1 45.66 41.66 -42.26
N ALA A 2 44.50 42.21 -41.87
CA ALA A 2 43.12 41.87 -42.29
C ALA A 2 42.95 41.07 -43.62
N GLN A 3 42.07 40.07 -43.70
CA GLN A 3 40.77 39.99 -43.03
C GLN A 3 40.55 38.72 -42.20
N GLN A 4 39.82 38.89 -41.10
CA GLN A 4 39.43 37.88 -40.12
C GLN A 4 37.94 38.13 -39.79
N ALA A 5 37.23 37.08 -39.36
CA ALA A 5 35.91 37.14 -38.74
C ALA A 5 34.77 37.78 -39.56
N ASP A 6 34.01 36.94 -40.28
CA ASP A 6 32.54 37.03 -40.33
C ASP A 6 31.94 35.70 -40.83
N SER A 7 31.91 34.71 -39.95
CA SER A 7 31.13 33.46 -40.11
C SER A 7 30.89 32.80 -38.75
N VAL A 8 30.59 33.61 -37.73
CA VAL A 8 29.89 33.11 -36.54
C VAL A 8 28.49 32.73 -37.01
N GLY A 9 28.16 31.43 -36.90
CA GLY A 9 26.88 30.89 -37.34
C GLY A 9 25.72 31.59 -36.64
N LYS A 10 25.06 32.48 -37.38
CA LYS A 10 23.77 33.06 -37.00
C LYS A 10 22.80 31.89 -36.88
N ILE A 11 22.19 31.72 -35.70
CA ILE A 11 21.22 30.64 -35.47
C ILE A 11 20.06 30.84 -36.44
N GLU A 12 20.00 30.01 -37.49
CA GLU A 12 18.87 29.96 -38.39
C GLU A 12 17.68 29.36 -37.64
N ALA A 13 16.61 30.16 -37.50
CA ALA A 13 15.34 29.64 -37.04
C ALA A 13 14.71 28.75 -38.13
N ASP A 14 14.15 27.62 -37.68
CA ASP A 14 13.13 26.83 -38.37
C ASP A 14 13.55 25.92 -39.56
N SER A 15 14.63 25.16 -39.37
CA SER A 15 14.69 23.78 -39.91
C SER A 15 14.16 22.79 -38.85
N PRO A 16 13.15 21.96 -39.15
CA PRO A 16 12.58 21.02 -38.16
C PRO A 16 13.58 19.92 -37.76
N HIS A 17 13.61 19.55 -36.48
CA HIS A 17 14.56 18.55 -35.97
C HIS A 17 14.38 17.18 -36.66
N ILE A 18 15.50 16.58 -37.09
CA ILE A 18 15.49 15.33 -37.87
C ILE A 18 15.51 14.12 -36.92
N TRP A 19 14.32 13.71 -36.49
CA TRP A 19 14.14 12.57 -35.61
C TRP A 19 14.53 11.22 -36.24
N GLN A 20 15.31 10.42 -35.50
CA GLN A 20 15.58 9.03 -35.83
C GLN A 20 14.65 8.10 -35.05
N PHE A 21 14.03 7.13 -35.73
CA PHE A 21 13.18 6.11 -35.13
C PHE A 21 13.72 4.70 -35.38
N VAL A 22 13.56 3.80 -34.41
CA VAL A 22 13.81 2.37 -34.56
C VAL A 22 12.62 1.56 -34.06
N ARG A 23 12.31 0.47 -34.77
CA ARG A 23 11.20 -0.42 -34.44
C ARG A 23 11.59 -1.44 -33.36
N GLY A 24 11.41 -1.05 -32.10
CA GLY A 24 11.58 -1.91 -30.91
C GLY A 24 10.24 -2.48 -30.43
N GLY A 25 10.21 -3.73 -29.94
CA GLY A 25 9.00 -4.38 -29.39
C GLY A 25 7.83 -4.65 -30.36
N GLY A 26 7.76 -3.94 -31.49
CA GLY A 26 6.64 -3.96 -32.44
C GLY A 26 5.89 -2.62 -32.56
N PHE A 27 6.52 -1.52 -32.15
CA PHE A 27 6.12 -0.13 -32.39
C PHE A 27 7.39 0.71 -32.69
N ASP A 28 7.22 1.96 -33.11
CA ASP A 28 8.34 2.84 -33.47
C ASP A 28 8.77 3.68 -32.26
N GLN A 29 10.06 3.64 -31.91
CA GLN A 29 10.66 4.30 -30.75
C GLN A 29 11.61 5.39 -31.24
N VAL A 30 11.47 6.60 -30.68
CA VAL A 30 12.42 7.70 -30.94
C VAL A 30 13.80 7.37 -30.37
N GLN A 31 14.86 7.78 -31.06
CA GLN A 31 16.24 7.63 -30.59
C GLN A 31 16.80 8.95 -30.10
N ILE A 32 17.01 9.05 -28.78
CA ILE A 32 17.75 10.14 -28.17
C ILE A 32 19.22 9.73 -28.13
N LYS A 33 20.06 10.32 -28.99
CA LYS A 33 21.49 9.98 -29.14
C LYS A 33 22.43 11.16 -28.92
N THR A 34 21.92 12.37 -29.05
CA THR A 34 22.65 13.64 -28.95
C THR A 34 21.91 14.59 -28.02
N GLY A 35 22.62 15.57 -27.48
CA GLY A 35 22.03 16.67 -26.71
C GLY A 35 21.03 17.47 -27.55
N ALA A 36 21.23 17.56 -28.87
CA ALA A 36 20.24 18.13 -29.79
C ALA A 36 18.92 17.33 -29.80
N ASP A 37 18.97 16.00 -29.84
CA ASP A 37 17.75 15.16 -29.74
C ASP A 37 17.04 15.34 -28.39
N LEU A 38 17.82 15.50 -27.31
CA LEU A 38 17.26 15.72 -25.97
C LEU A 38 16.61 17.11 -25.88
N LEU A 39 17.30 18.16 -26.33
CA LEU A 39 16.78 19.54 -26.29
C LEU A 39 15.63 19.80 -27.25
N ALA A 40 15.49 19.04 -28.33
CA ALA A 40 14.38 19.16 -29.28
C ALA A 40 13.11 18.41 -28.84
N ILE A 41 13.11 17.73 -27.68
CA ILE A 41 12.05 16.78 -27.29
C ILE A 41 10.65 17.41 -27.14
N ASP A 42 10.56 18.73 -26.97
CA ASP A 42 9.34 19.53 -27.04
C ASP A 42 8.68 19.55 -28.43
N GLN A 43 9.47 19.34 -29.49
CA GLN A 43 9.00 19.24 -30.89
C GLN A 43 8.46 17.84 -31.25
N LEU A 44 8.66 16.83 -30.38
CA LEU A 44 8.18 15.47 -30.62
C LEU A 44 6.71 15.36 -30.21
N ASP A 45 5.81 15.04 -31.16
CA ASP A 45 4.38 14.82 -30.87
C ASP A 45 4.22 13.84 -29.70
N GLN A 46 3.55 14.29 -28.63
CA GLN A 46 3.34 13.53 -27.40
C GLN A 46 2.68 12.17 -27.63
N LYS A 47 1.94 11.99 -28.73
CA LYS A 47 1.38 10.69 -29.15
C LYS A 47 2.45 9.62 -29.43
N LEU A 48 3.69 10.03 -29.69
CA LEU A 48 4.86 9.17 -29.94
C LEU A 48 5.65 8.86 -28.66
N TRP A 49 5.34 9.52 -27.54
CA TRP A 49 5.94 9.24 -26.24
C TRP A 49 5.35 7.97 -25.64
N THR A 50 6.20 7.12 -25.06
CA THR A 50 5.80 5.81 -24.51
C THR A 50 5.01 5.96 -23.23
N ALA A 51 5.45 6.83 -22.32
CA ALA A 51 4.71 7.29 -21.15
C ALA A 51 4.42 8.79 -21.25
N LEU A 52 3.31 9.21 -20.61
CA LEU A 52 2.96 10.63 -20.41
C LEU A 52 3.06 11.07 -18.94
N SER A 53 3.13 10.10 -18.02
CA SER A 53 3.54 10.31 -16.63
C SER A 53 4.19 9.06 -16.02
N CYS A 54 5.03 9.24 -15.01
CA CYS A 54 5.59 8.18 -14.17
C CYS A 54 5.58 8.60 -12.69
N PRO A 55 5.49 7.65 -11.73
CA PRO A 55 5.59 7.97 -10.30
C PRO A 55 7.02 8.43 -9.92
N THR A 56 7.15 9.17 -8.83
CA THR A 56 8.46 9.48 -8.20
C THR A 56 8.95 8.37 -7.26
N HIS A 57 8.10 7.43 -6.88
CA HIS A 57 8.42 6.28 -6.02
C HIS A 57 8.38 4.94 -6.75
N GLY A 58 8.90 3.88 -6.11
CA GLY A 58 8.85 2.51 -6.63
C GLY A 58 9.79 2.22 -7.81
N LEU A 59 10.53 3.22 -8.30
CA LEU A 59 11.50 3.12 -9.39
C LEU A 59 12.92 2.87 -8.87
N GLU A 60 13.71 2.18 -9.68
CA GLU A 60 15.14 1.93 -9.48
C GLU A 60 15.96 3.04 -10.14
N PHE A 61 15.86 4.23 -9.55
CA PHE A 61 16.43 5.49 -10.00
C PHE A 61 16.75 6.39 -8.79
N ASP A 62 17.46 7.50 -9.00
CA ASP A 62 17.73 8.47 -7.92
C ASP A 62 16.44 9.21 -7.52
N SER A 63 15.99 9.01 -6.28
CA SER A 63 14.72 9.57 -5.80
C SER A 63 14.75 11.09 -5.63
N GLN A 64 15.92 11.67 -5.31
CA GLN A 64 16.05 13.12 -5.19
C GLN A 64 15.99 13.77 -6.58
N THR A 65 16.60 13.15 -7.60
CA THR A 65 16.42 13.60 -8.99
C THR A 65 14.95 13.58 -9.42
N LEU A 66 14.18 12.54 -9.05
CA LEU A 66 12.74 12.49 -9.37
C LEU A 66 11.97 13.61 -8.65
N GLN A 67 12.26 13.87 -7.38
CA GLN A 67 11.65 14.95 -6.58
C GLN A 67 11.98 16.35 -7.11
N LEU A 68 13.15 16.56 -7.71
CA LEU A 68 13.53 17.86 -8.30
C LEU A 68 12.83 18.16 -9.64
N ILE A 69 12.36 17.12 -10.32
CA ILE A 69 11.59 17.20 -11.57
C ILE A 69 10.08 17.33 -11.28
N ASP A 70 9.60 16.68 -10.22
CA ASP A 70 8.22 16.83 -9.69
C ASP A 70 8.05 18.23 -9.06
N THR A 71 7.64 19.18 -9.89
CA THR A 71 7.61 20.61 -9.55
C THR A 71 6.36 21.05 -8.81
N ASP A 72 5.27 20.27 -8.88
CA ASP A 72 4.03 20.53 -8.13
C ASP A 72 3.88 19.64 -6.88
N GLY A 73 4.72 18.61 -6.74
CA GLY A 73 4.75 17.72 -5.58
C GLY A 73 3.61 16.69 -5.56
N ASP A 74 2.93 16.43 -6.69
CA ASP A 74 1.83 15.46 -6.76
C ASP A 74 2.29 13.98 -6.72
N GLY A 75 3.61 13.75 -6.74
CA GLY A 75 4.23 12.43 -6.74
C GLY A 75 4.39 11.83 -8.13
N ARG A 76 4.16 12.59 -9.21
CA ARG A 76 4.18 12.10 -10.60
C ARG A 76 4.79 13.11 -11.57
N ILE A 77 5.89 12.69 -12.17
CA ILE A 77 6.53 13.47 -13.24
C ILE A 77 5.71 13.35 -14.54
N ARG A 78 5.45 14.50 -15.17
CA ARG A 78 4.66 14.65 -16.40
C ARG A 78 5.53 15.20 -17.55
N VAL A 79 5.01 15.10 -18.79
CA VAL A 79 5.70 15.59 -20.00
C VAL A 79 6.24 17.03 -19.89
N PRO A 80 5.49 18.04 -19.39
CA PRO A 80 6.00 19.41 -19.31
C PRO A 80 7.22 19.57 -18.41
N GLU A 81 7.31 18.77 -17.35
CA GLU A 81 8.39 18.83 -16.37
C GLU A 81 9.67 18.18 -16.88
N ILE A 82 9.56 17.05 -17.60
CA ILE A 82 10.67 16.47 -18.36
C ILE A 82 11.23 17.49 -19.35
N ILE A 83 10.34 18.18 -20.10
CA ILE A 83 10.74 19.23 -21.04
C ILE A 83 11.43 20.39 -20.31
N ALA A 84 10.84 20.91 -19.23
CA ALA A 84 11.40 22.01 -18.45
C ALA A 84 12.77 21.66 -17.86
N ALA A 85 12.92 20.48 -17.26
CA ALA A 85 14.17 19.99 -16.69
C ALA A 85 15.28 19.89 -17.76
N VAL A 86 14.95 19.35 -18.93
CA VAL A 86 15.86 19.24 -20.07
C VAL A 86 16.27 20.60 -20.64
N LYS A 87 15.31 21.51 -20.86
CA LYS A 87 15.59 22.86 -21.38
C LYS A 87 16.45 23.66 -20.41
N TRP A 88 16.14 23.62 -19.12
CA TRP A 88 16.90 24.30 -18.07
C TRP A 88 18.33 23.73 -17.98
N ALA A 89 18.50 22.42 -17.84
CA ALA A 89 19.83 21.79 -17.80
C ALA A 89 20.66 22.09 -19.05
N GLY A 90 20.05 22.02 -20.24
CA GLY A 90 20.73 22.31 -21.50
C GLY A 90 21.10 23.76 -21.70
N SER A 91 20.33 24.71 -21.13
CA SER A 91 20.70 26.13 -21.15
C SER A 91 21.92 26.45 -20.26
N LEU A 92 22.21 25.61 -19.27
CA LEU A 92 23.31 25.79 -18.32
C LEU A 92 24.61 25.12 -18.73
N LEU A 93 24.66 24.45 -19.90
CA LEU A 93 25.82 23.70 -20.37
C LEU A 93 26.30 24.19 -21.73
N LYS A 94 27.62 24.31 -21.89
CA LYS A 94 28.28 24.71 -23.14
C LYS A 94 28.16 23.66 -24.24
N ASP A 95 28.10 22.38 -23.87
CA ASP A 95 27.88 21.25 -24.77
C ASP A 95 26.69 20.40 -24.28
N PRO A 96 25.52 20.46 -24.93
CA PRO A 96 24.37 19.62 -24.60
C PRO A 96 24.62 18.11 -24.69
N ASP A 97 25.64 17.64 -25.44
CA ASP A 97 25.99 16.22 -25.47
C ASP A 97 26.50 15.71 -24.10
N ASP A 98 26.93 16.58 -23.18
CA ASP A 98 27.28 16.19 -21.80
C ASP A 98 26.11 15.54 -21.05
N LEU A 99 24.87 16.02 -21.27
CA LEU A 99 23.66 15.39 -20.72
C LEU A 99 23.48 13.94 -21.19
N VAL A 100 23.95 13.62 -22.40
CA VAL A 100 23.84 12.27 -22.98
C VAL A 100 24.98 11.37 -22.52
N LYS A 101 26.14 11.93 -22.21
CA LYS A 101 27.27 11.21 -21.60
C LYS A 101 26.90 10.68 -20.20
N GLY A 102 26.04 11.41 -19.46
CA GLY A 102 25.46 10.95 -18.18
C GLY A 102 26.51 10.71 -17.10
N ALA A 103 27.60 11.48 -17.13
CA ALA A 103 28.72 11.28 -16.21
C ALA A 103 28.35 11.74 -14.79
N GLY A 104 28.72 10.95 -13.78
CA GLY A 104 28.47 11.27 -12.36
C GLY A 104 29.32 12.43 -11.79
N GLN A 105 30.15 13.04 -12.63
CA GLN A 105 30.99 14.21 -12.34
C GLN A 105 30.66 15.29 -13.38
N LEU A 106 30.31 16.49 -12.93
CA LEU A 106 30.13 17.67 -13.77
C LEU A 106 31.40 18.53 -13.69
N ALA A 107 32.02 18.83 -14.83
CA ALA A 107 33.16 19.74 -14.87
C ALA A 107 32.69 21.20 -14.75
N LEU A 108 33.31 21.98 -13.86
CA LEU A 108 32.95 23.40 -13.67
C LEU A 108 33.15 24.23 -14.95
N ALA A 109 34.06 23.80 -15.83
CA ALA A 109 34.32 24.44 -17.12
C ALA A 109 33.24 24.15 -18.19
N ALA A 110 32.44 23.08 -18.02
CA ALA A 110 31.37 22.70 -18.94
C ALA A 110 30.08 23.52 -18.74
N ILE A 111 29.90 24.11 -17.55
CA ILE A 111 28.81 25.02 -17.23
C ILE A 111 28.98 26.31 -18.06
N ASP A 112 27.91 26.81 -18.66
CA ASP A 112 27.94 28.07 -19.42
C ASP A 112 27.89 29.27 -18.48
N ASP A 113 28.99 30.02 -18.39
CA ASP A 113 29.16 31.22 -17.58
C ASP A 113 28.95 32.53 -18.35
N SER A 114 28.39 32.46 -19.57
CA SER A 114 28.08 33.64 -20.40
C SER A 114 26.92 34.50 -19.86
N PHE A 115 26.07 33.94 -18.99
CA PHE A 115 24.90 34.62 -18.40
C PHE A 115 24.86 34.50 -16.87
N GLU A 116 24.02 35.32 -16.24
CA GLU A 116 24.03 35.57 -14.79
C GLU A 116 23.75 34.33 -13.92
N GLU A 117 22.77 33.50 -14.30
CA GLU A 117 22.44 32.26 -13.59
C GLU A 117 23.57 31.22 -13.68
N GLY A 118 24.17 31.03 -14.85
CA GLY A 118 25.34 30.17 -15.01
C GLY A 118 26.54 30.64 -14.19
N GLN A 119 26.79 31.96 -14.14
CA GLN A 119 27.81 32.53 -13.26
C GLN A 119 27.52 32.30 -11.77
N ARG A 120 26.25 32.40 -11.34
CA ARG A 120 25.84 32.06 -9.97
C ARG A 120 26.15 30.59 -9.66
N ILE A 121 25.74 29.66 -10.53
CA ILE A 121 26.00 28.22 -10.35
C ILE A 121 27.50 27.92 -10.27
N VAL A 122 28.34 28.49 -11.14
CA VAL A 122 29.79 28.27 -11.09
C VAL A 122 30.41 28.82 -9.79
N ARG A 123 29.96 29.97 -9.30
CA ARG A 123 30.42 30.53 -8.01
C ARG A 123 29.99 29.64 -6.84
N SER A 124 28.71 29.24 -6.79
CA SER A 124 28.16 28.37 -5.75
C SER A 124 28.83 26.99 -5.74
N ALA A 125 29.08 26.38 -6.90
CA ALA A 125 29.80 25.11 -6.99
C ALA A 125 31.24 25.20 -6.43
N ARG A 126 31.96 26.29 -6.71
CA ARG A 126 33.28 26.56 -6.09
C ARG A 126 33.17 26.79 -4.59
N GLN A 127 32.12 27.44 -4.10
CA GLN A 127 31.90 27.65 -2.67
C GLN A 127 31.62 26.32 -1.96
N ILE A 128 30.79 25.45 -2.52
CA ILE A 128 30.53 24.08 -2.00
C ILE A 128 31.84 23.31 -1.89
N LEU A 129 32.62 23.24 -2.97
CA LEU A 129 33.92 22.56 -2.97
C LEU A 129 34.90 23.17 -1.95
N THR A 130 34.88 24.50 -1.75
CA THR A 130 35.69 25.17 -0.72
C THR A 130 35.25 24.78 0.70
N ASN A 131 33.94 24.78 0.98
CA ASN A 131 33.38 24.36 2.27
C ASN A 131 33.70 22.88 2.59
N LEU A 132 33.79 22.03 1.56
CA LEU A 132 34.19 20.63 1.69
C LEU A 132 35.71 20.39 1.79
N GLY A 133 36.52 21.46 1.72
CA GLY A 133 37.99 21.38 1.78
C GLY A 133 38.67 20.96 0.47
N GLN A 134 37.97 21.10 -0.66
CA GLN A 134 38.39 20.69 -2.01
C GLN A 134 38.48 21.88 -2.98
N ALA A 135 39.00 23.03 -2.53
CA ALA A 135 39.00 24.29 -3.29
C ALA A 135 39.64 24.21 -4.70
N ASP A 136 40.61 23.32 -4.91
CA ASP A 136 41.28 23.11 -6.21
C ASP A 136 40.56 22.12 -7.15
N ALA A 137 39.40 21.57 -6.76
CA ALA A 137 38.66 20.61 -7.58
C ALA A 137 38.02 21.27 -8.81
N ALA A 138 38.27 20.69 -9.99
CA ALA A 138 37.70 21.15 -11.26
C ALA A 138 36.35 20.49 -11.64
N VAL A 139 35.88 19.54 -10.81
CA VAL A 139 34.65 18.78 -10.98
C VAL A 139 33.83 18.77 -9.69
N ILE A 140 32.53 18.61 -9.81
CA ILE A 140 31.58 18.47 -8.69
C ILE A 140 30.63 17.29 -8.94
N THR A 141 30.20 16.63 -7.88
CA THR A 141 29.35 15.42 -7.92
C THR A 141 28.09 15.58 -7.08
N ALA A 142 27.08 14.77 -7.37
CA ALA A 142 25.84 14.73 -6.57
C ALA A 142 26.10 14.30 -5.12
N THR A 143 27.23 13.64 -4.83
CA THR A 143 27.66 13.32 -3.46
C THR A 143 28.27 14.51 -2.72
N ASP A 144 28.87 15.46 -3.43
CA ASP A 144 29.39 16.70 -2.82
C ASP A 144 28.22 17.64 -2.46
N THR A 145 27.13 17.59 -3.23
CA THR A 145 25.95 18.42 -3.03
C THR A 145 24.87 17.79 -2.14
N ALA A 146 24.98 16.50 -1.80
CA ALA A 146 23.94 15.76 -1.06
C ALA A 146 23.82 16.12 0.43
N ASP A 147 24.89 16.62 1.06
CA ASP A 147 24.93 16.93 2.49
C ASP A 147 24.78 18.44 2.73
N THR A 148 23.56 18.94 2.50
CA THR A 148 23.18 20.35 2.71
C THR A 148 23.55 20.83 4.11
N ALA A 149 23.31 20.00 5.13
CA ALA A 149 23.67 20.31 6.50
C ALA A 149 25.18 20.57 6.65
N ARG A 150 26.05 19.72 6.07
CA ARG A 150 27.50 19.94 6.07
C ARG A 150 27.96 21.13 5.23
N ILE A 151 27.28 21.44 4.12
CA ILE A 151 27.56 22.62 3.30
C ILE A 151 27.32 23.91 4.09
N PHE A 152 26.30 23.93 4.95
CA PHE A 152 25.89 25.09 5.76
C PHE A 152 26.26 25.01 7.26
N ALA A 153 26.88 23.93 7.75
CA ALA A 153 27.12 23.67 9.18
C ALA A 153 27.94 24.76 9.90
N SER A 154 28.78 25.49 9.15
CA SER A 154 29.60 26.60 9.64
C SER A 154 29.04 27.99 9.26
N THR A 155 27.89 28.05 8.60
CA THR A 155 27.33 29.28 8.04
C THR A 155 26.26 29.85 8.96
N ARG A 156 26.45 31.07 9.44
CA ARG A 156 25.58 31.75 10.42
C ARG A 156 24.23 32.22 9.86
N PHE A 157 24.19 32.45 8.55
CA PHE A 157 23.02 32.85 7.78
C PHE A 157 23.06 32.03 6.49
N ASN A 158 21.95 31.41 6.09
CA ASN A 158 21.89 30.58 4.89
C ASN A 158 20.64 30.81 4.03
N GLY A 159 19.86 31.85 4.32
CA GLY A 159 18.83 32.37 3.42
C GLY A 159 17.62 31.47 3.28
N ASP A 160 17.21 30.80 4.36
CA ASP A 160 15.98 30.01 4.44
C ASP A 160 14.87 30.73 5.21
N GLY A 161 15.18 31.84 5.88
CA GLY A 161 14.24 32.61 6.68
C GLY A 161 14.06 32.08 8.11
N ILE A 162 14.92 31.17 8.59
CA ILE A 162 14.90 30.62 9.94
C ILE A 162 16.15 31.07 10.70
N ILE A 163 15.95 31.87 11.76
CA ILE A 163 17.06 32.34 12.60
C ILE A 163 17.27 31.42 13.81
N CYS A 164 18.46 30.83 13.89
CA CYS A 164 18.91 30.02 15.03
C CYS A 164 19.57 30.90 16.11
N PRO A 165 19.67 30.46 17.39
CA PRO A 165 20.31 31.25 18.45
C PRO A 165 21.78 31.62 18.20
N ASN A 166 22.51 30.85 17.39
CA ASN A 166 23.88 31.18 16.94
C ASN A 166 23.94 32.38 15.97
N ALA A 167 22.81 32.80 15.39
CA ALA A 167 22.71 33.96 14.50
C ALA A 167 22.92 35.30 15.23
N ALA A 168 22.92 35.33 16.57
CA ALA A 168 23.20 36.51 17.37
C ALA A 168 24.59 36.52 18.02
N ASP A 169 25.21 37.71 18.07
CA ASP A 169 26.53 37.93 18.71
C ASP A 169 26.41 38.13 20.23
N ASP A 170 25.33 38.77 20.68
CA ASP A 170 25.08 39.09 22.08
C ASP A 170 24.14 38.08 22.76
N GLU A 171 24.40 37.82 24.04
CA GLU A 171 23.68 36.80 24.81
C GLU A 171 22.20 37.16 25.05
N ALA A 172 21.86 38.45 25.07
CA ALA A 172 20.49 38.91 25.27
C ALA A 172 19.60 38.51 24.08
N THR A 173 20.10 38.67 22.86
CA THR A 173 19.39 38.28 21.63
C THR A 173 19.36 36.75 21.46
N ARG A 174 20.43 36.01 21.82
CA ARG A 174 20.38 34.53 21.86
C ARG A 174 19.26 34.03 22.78
N ARG A 175 19.21 34.58 23.99
CA ARG A 175 18.20 34.25 24.99
C ARG A 175 16.79 34.60 24.49
N LEU A 176 16.62 35.75 23.83
CA LEU A 176 15.33 36.13 23.24
C LEU A 176 14.89 35.13 22.15
N ILE A 177 15.78 34.74 21.24
CA ILE A 177 15.46 33.73 20.21
C ILE A 177 15.03 32.40 20.86
N GLN A 178 15.74 31.94 21.89
CA GLN A 178 15.37 30.73 22.63
C GLN A 178 14.02 30.86 23.36
N GLU A 179 13.77 31.99 24.04
CA GLU A 179 12.48 32.24 24.71
C GLU A 179 11.31 32.27 23.72
N ILE A 180 11.53 32.77 22.50
CA ILE A 180 10.52 32.72 21.43
C ILE A 180 10.30 31.27 20.95
N MET A 181 11.35 30.49 20.75
CA MET A 181 11.26 29.07 20.38
C MET A 181 10.50 28.23 21.44
N ASP A 182 10.75 28.50 22.73
CA ASP A 182 10.08 27.81 23.84
C ASP A 182 8.59 28.19 23.99
N CYS A 183 8.20 29.35 23.47
CA CYS A 183 6.82 29.79 23.37
C CYS A 183 6.12 29.23 22.11
N MET A 184 6.65 29.54 20.92
CA MET A 184 5.97 29.31 19.64
C MET A 184 6.22 27.95 19.01
N GLY A 185 7.21 27.20 19.50
CA GLY A 185 7.81 26.07 18.81
C GLY A 185 9.02 26.50 17.98
N ALA A 186 9.78 25.51 17.49
CA ALA A 186 10.97 25.71 16.69
C ALA A 186 10.91 24.93 15.38
N GLU A 187 11.50 25.49 14.34
CA GLU A 187 11.56 24.92 12.99
C GLU A 187 13.01 24.55 12.64
N PRO A 188 13.24 23.46 11.87
CA PRO A 188 14.58 23.08 11.44
C PRO A 188 15.07 23.94 10.28
N ASP A 189 16.16 24.66 10.53
CA ASP A 189 16.97 25.39 9.55
C ASP A 189 17.68 24.42 8.56
N ARG A 190 18.07 24.90 7.38
CA ARG A 190 18.90 24.16 6.39
C ARG A 190 20.21 23.58 6.94
N SER A 191 20.78 24.15 8.01
CA SER A 191 21.94 23.57 8.71
C SER A 191 21.60 22.36 9.60
N GLY A 192 20.30 22.08 9.80
CA GLY A 192 19.79 21.07 10.74
C GLY A 192 19.64 21.56 12.18
N GLN A 193 19.91 22.84 12.45
CA GLN A 193 19.68 23.47 13.76
C GLN A 193 18.22 23.87 13.93
N LEU A 194 17.81 24.14 15.18
CA LEU A 194 16.46 24.62 15.48
C LEU A 194 16.47 26.14 15.64
N GLY A 195 15.55 26.80 14.96
CA GLY A 195 15.38 28.26 15.01
C GLY A 195 13.92 28.68 14.90
N ILE A 196 13.70 29.94 14.55
CA ILE A 196 12.36 30.55 14.42
C ILE A 196 12.23 31.34 13.10
N GLY A 197 11.11 31.17 12.40
CA GLY A 197 10.78 31.91 11.18
C GLY A 197 9.91 33.15 11.41
N GLU A 198 9.67 33.91 10.35
CA GLU A 198 8.92 35.18 10.36
C GLU A 198 7.51 35.07 10.98
N ALA A 199 6.80 33.98 10.70
CA ALA A 199 5.47 33.73 11.24
C ALA A 199 5.48 33.56 12.77
N GLY A 200 6.43 32.79 13.30
CA GLY A 200 6.61 32.57 14.73
C GLY A 200 7.02 33.85 15.45
N LEU A 201 7.95 34.63 14.88
CA LEU A 201 8.33 35.95 15.40
C LEU A 201 7.14 36.91 15.47
N THR A 202 6.37 37.00 14.39
CA THR A 202 5.22 37.91 14.30
C THR A 202 4.13 37.53 15.30
N ALA A 203 3.82 36.23 15.41
CA ALA A 203 2.84 35.71 16.38
C ALA A 203 3.29 35.93 17.82
N PHE A 204 4.57 35.69 18.16
CA PHE A 204 5.10 35.95 19.50
C PHE A 204 4.92 37.41 19.93
N PHE A 205 5.30 38.37 19.08
CA PHE A 205 5.17 39.79 19.43
C PHE A 205 3.71 40.24 19.52
N ALA A 206 2.81 39.67 18.70
CA ALA A 206 1.37 39.94 18.83
C ALA A 206 0.77 39.36 20.12
N GLU A 207 1.16 38.15 20.53
CA GLU A 207 0.74 37.54 21.80
C GLU A 207 1.31 38.29 23.01
N ALA A 208 2.56 38.75 22.93
CA ALA A 208 3.19 39.58 23.94
C ALA A 208 2.47 40.93 24.11
N GLU A 209 2.16 41.62 23.00
CA GLU A 209 1.38 42.87 23.00
C GLU A 209 -0.02 42.65 23.61
N ALA A 210 -0.74 41.61 23.18
CA ALA A 210 -2.07 41.29 23.72
C ALA A 210 -2.03 40.98 25.23
N THR A 211 -0.98 40.30 25.71
CA THR A 211 -0.78 39.99 27.13
C THR A 211 -0.48 41.27 27.94
N LEU A 212 0.36 42.16 27.42
CA LEU A 212 0.66 43.45 28.06
C LEU A 212 -0.56 44.38 28.08
N ASP A 213 -1.33 44.43 27.01
CA ASP A 213 -2.55 45.26 26.91
C ASP A 213 -3.71 44.71 27.76
N TRP A 214 -3.78 43.39 27.98
CA TRP A 214 -4.67 42.82 28.99
C TRP A 214 -4.25 43.25 30.40
N TRP A 215 -2.96 43.18 30.72
CA TRP A 215 -2.44 43.57 32.04
C TRP A 215 -2.65 45.06 32.34
N ARG A 216 -2.36 45.94 31.36
CA ARG A 216 -2.58 47.40 31.47
C ARG A 216 -4.00 47.77 31.90
N ARG A 217 -5.03 47.03 31.46
CA ARG A 217 -6.42 47.29 31.88
C ARG A 217 -6.65 47.12 33.38
N ALA A 218 -5.89 46.27 34.06
CA ALA A 218 -5.91 46.16 35.51
C ALA A 218 -5.09 47.27 36.20
N GLU A 219 -4.02 47.76 35.57
CA GLU A 219 -3.24 48.89 36.08
C GLU A 219 -4.04 50.21 35.95
N ASP A 220 -4.78 50.41 34.85
CA ASP A 220 -5.58 51.61 34.56
C ASP A 220 -6.84 51.76 35.46
N ASP A 221 -7.52 50.66 35.82
CA ASP A 221 -8.65 50.64 36.78
C ASP A 221 -8.28 49.86 38.07
N ALA A 222 -7.03 50.02 38.54
CA ALA A 222 -6.49 49.28 39.69
C ALA A 222 -7.34 49.43 40.96
N ALA A 223 -8.00 50.57 41.17
CA ALA A 223 -8.89 50.76 42.33
C ALA A 223 -10.12 49.83 42.34
N ARG A 224 -10.51 49.28 41.19
CA ARG A 224 -11.67 48.38 41.06
C ARG A 224 -11.27 46.96 40.68
N VAL A 225 -10.26 46.80 39.83
CA VAL A 225 -9.75 45.50 39.37
C VAL A 225 -8.77 44.90 40.37
N LEU A 226 -8.00 45.72 41.09
CA LEU A 226 -7.00 45.30 42.07
C LEU A 226 -7.27 45.92 43.47
N PRO A 227 -8.45 45.66 44.10
CA PRO A 227 -8.85 46.29 45.37
C PRO A 227 -7.89 46.05 46.54
N LEU A 228 -6.99 45.06 46.44
CA LEU A 228 -5.96 44.75 47.44
C LEU A 228 -4.53 44.86 46.85
N GLY A 229 -4.37 45.60 45.75
CA GLY A 229 -3.10 45.72 45.02
C GLY A 229 -2.56 44.36 44.58
N GLU A 230 -1.26 44.14 44.76
CA GLU A 230 -0.55 42.88 44.47
C GLU A 230 -1.16 41.65 45.17
N GLN A 231 -1.87 41.83 46.30
CA GLN A 231 -2.47 40.71 47.03
C GLN A 231 -3.81 40.26 46.45
N THR A 232 -4.40 41.02 45.51
CA THR A 232 -5.76 40.78 44.97
C THR A 232 -5.92 39.36 44.43
N GLU A 233 -4.99 38.86 43.62
CA GLU A 233 -5.08 37.52 43.03
C GLU A 233 -5.10 36.41 44.11
N SER A 234 -4.21 36.52 45.10
CA SER A 234 -4.18 35.60 46.23
C SER A 234 -5.45 35.66 47.10
N ALA A 235 -6.01 36.85 47.26
CA ALA A 235 -7.22 37.10 48.03
C ALA A 235 -8.47 36.58 47.30
N ALA A 236 -8.54 36.76 45.97
CA ALA A 236 -9.59 36.21 45.11
C ALA A 236 -9.56 34.67 45.14
N ALA A 237 -8.38 34.05 45.05
CA ALA A 237 -8.24 32.59 45.17
C ALA A 237 -8.73 32.07 46.54
N ILE A 238 -8.44 32.78 47.63
CA ILE A 238 -8.96 32.45 48.97
C ILE A 238 -10.48 32.63 49.03
N PHE A 239 -11.03 33.70 48.44
CA PHE A 239 -12.45 33.98 48.37
C PHE A 239 -13.22 32.88 47.59
N HIS A 240 -12.81 32.57 46.36
CA HIS A 240 -13.45 31.53 45.55
C HIS A 240 -13.42 30.14 46.20
N ALA A 241 -12.33 29.80 46.91
CA ALA A 241 -12.20 28.51 47.58
C ALA A 241 -13.25 28.26 48.68
N VAL A 242 -13.83 29.33 49.26
CA VAL A 242 -14.92 29.23 50.27
C VAL A 242 -16.27 29.71 49.75
N GLN A 243 -16.30 30.38 48.60
CA GLN A 243 -17.48 31.10 48.07
C GLN A 243 -18.74 30.24 48.06
N GLY A 244 -18.73 29.12 47.33
CA GLY A 244 -19.90 28.25 47.20
C GLY A 244 -20.40 27.65 48.52
N LYS A 245 -19.53 27.52 49.53
CA LYS A 245 -19.90 27.00 50.86
C LYS A 245 -20.57 28.07 51.73
N ILE A 246 -20.11 29.32 51.61
CA ILE A 246 -20.72 30.48 52.30
C ILE A 246 -22.04 30.88 51.61
N ASP A 247 -22.13 30.76 50.28
CA ASP A 247 -23.38 30.94 49.55
C ASP A 247 -24.44 29.92 49.97
N ASP A 248 -24.10 28.62 50.03
CA ASP A 248 -24.98 27.55 50.55
C ASP A 248 -25.47 27.87 51.98
N TYR A 249 -24.57 28.34 52.86
CA TYR A 249 -24.94 28.76 54.21
C TYR A 249 -26.02 29.84 54.24
N PHE A 250 -25.81 30.97 53.54
CA PHE A 250 -26.78 32.05 53.54
C PHE A 250 -28.10 31.68 52.83
N VAL A 251 -28.05 30.82 51.80
CA VAL A 251 -29.27 30.28 51.16
C VAL A 251 -30.07 29.44 52.17
N ARG A 252 -29.42 28.56 52.94
CA ARG A 252 -30.07 27.76 53.99
C ARG A 252 -30.64 28.63 55.11
N CYS A 253 -29.91 29.63 55.59
CA CYS A 253 -30.41 30.56 56.62
C CYS A 253 -31.64 31.33 56.13
N ARG A 254 -31.68 31.76 54.87
CA ARG A 254 -32.87 32.38 54.26
C ARG A 254 -34.04 31.42 54.14
N LEU A 255 -33.80 30.14 53.83
CA LEU A 255 -34.85 29.12 53.78
C LEU A 255 -35.43 28.82 55.17
N ALA A 256 -34.57 28.74 56.20
CA ALA A 256 -34.97 28.62 57.61
C ALA A 256 -35.73 29.84 58.15
N ALA A 257 -35.46 31.04 57.61
CA ALA A 257 -36.22 32.25 57.92
C ALA A 257 -37.57 32.33 57.17
N TYR A 258 -37.67 31.73 55.98
CA TYR A 258 -38.89 31.68 55.18
C TYR A 258 -39.92 30.69 55.76
N ASP A 259 -39.49 29.48 56.10
CA ASP A 259 -40.33 28.46 56.72
C ASP A 259 -39.69 27.92 58.00
N LYS A 260 -40.41 28.02 59.12
CA LYS A 260 -39.99 27.49 60.43
C LYS A 260 -39.79 25.98 60.40
N GLY A 261 -40.51 25.26 59.53
CA GLY A 261 -40.34 23.81 59.32
C GLY A 261 -39.04 23.44 58.61
N ALA A 262 -38.38 24.38 57.93
CA ALA A 262 -37.13 24.11 57.20
C ALA A 262 -35.87 24.23 58.07
N GLY A 263 -35.91 24.93 59.21
CA GLY A 263 -34.70 25.20 60.01
C GLY A 263 -34.04 23.96 60.64
N GLU A 264 -34.84 23.00 61.11
CA GLU A 264 -34.34 21.77 61.74
C GLU A 264 -33.73 20.79 60.71
N PRO A 265 -34.40 20.45 59.57
CA PRO A 265 -33.84 19.56 58.55
C PRO A 265 -32.60 20.09 57.80
N LEU A 266 -32.32 21.39 57.87
CA LEU A 266 -31.13 21.99 57.22
C LEU A 266 -29.86 21.87 58.06
N ASN A 267 -29.98 21.48 59.33
CA ASN A 267 -28.88 21.13 60.22
C ASN A 267 -28.71 19.60 60.29
N PRO A 268 -27.51 19.06 60.59
CA PRO A 268 -27.30 17.61 60.65
C PRO A 268 -28.11 16.97 61.80
N ALA A 269 -28.76 15.85 61.51
CA ALA A 269 -29.54 15.10 62.48
C ALA A 269 -28.62 14.34 63.46
N PRO A 270 -29.11 13.93 64.64
CA PRO A 270 -28.33 13.11 65.58
C PRO A 270 -27.78 11.81 64.96
N ALA A 271 -28.49 11.24 63.98
CA ALA A 271 -28.06 10.05 63.24
C ALA A 271 -26.81 10.32 62.36
N ASP A 272 -26.67 11.51 61.80
CA ASP A 272 -25.51 11.89 60.96
C ASP A 272 -24.23 11.95 61.81
N TYR A 273 -24.33 12.51 63.02
CA TYR A 273 -23.23 12.51 63.99
C TYR A 273 -22.91 11.11 64.51
N GLN A 274 -23.91 10.23 64.69
CA GLN A 274 -23.67 8.83 65.06
C GLN A 274 -22.93 8.06 63.94
N ALA A 275 -23.27 8.31 62.67
CA ALA A 275 -22.59 7.73 61.52
C ALA A 275 -21.12 8.20 61.38
N LEU A 276 -20.83 9.44 61.80
CA LEU A 276 -19.47 9.98 61.88
C LEU A 276 -18.70 9.40 63.08
N ALA A 277 -19.32 9.28 64.26
CA ALA A 277 -18.68 8.76 65.48
C ALA A 277 -18.18 7.31 65.37
N ALA A 278 -18.71 6.53 64.42
CA ALA A 278 -18.25 5.18 64.10
C ALA A 278 -16.98 5.13 63.22
N ARG A 279 -16.39 6.28 62.87
CA ARG A 279 -15.22 6.41 61.98
C ARG A 279 -14.08 7.15 62.69
N ASN A 280 -12.84 6.92 62.23
CA ASN A 280 -11.73 7.82 62.57
C ASN A 280 -11.93 9.15 61.84
N LEU A 281 -11.99 10.25 62.58
CA LEU A 281 -12.24 11.59 62.05
C LEU A 281 -10.93 12.36 61.85
N SER A 282 -10.67 12.80 60.61
CA SER A 282 -9.67 13.85 60.29
C SER A 282 -10.39 15.13 59.83
N LEU A 283 -9.73 16.29 59.95
CA LEU A 283 -10.24 17.56 59.43
C LEU A 283 -10.49 17.51 57.90
N ASP A 284 -9.74 16.67 57.18
CA ASP A 284 -9.84 16.48 55.73
C ASP A 284 -10.94 15.49 55.31
N THR A 285 -11.76 15.00 56.26
CA THR A 285 -12.83 14.04 55.95
C THR A 285 -13.94 14.73 55.16
N GLU A 286 -14.17 14.32 53.92
CA GLU A 286 -15.22 14.87 53.04
C GLU A 286 -16.60 14.94 53.72
N ALA A 287 -16.95 13.90 54.51
CA ALA A 287 -18.21 13.86 55.26
C ALA A 287 -18.33 14.95 56.35
N ILE A 288 -17.22 15.48 56.88
CA ILE A 288 -17.22 16.63 57.79
C ILE A 288 -17.32 17.93 56.97
N ALA A 289 -16.56 18.05 55.87
CA ALA A 289 -16.63 19.20 54.97
C ALA A 289 -18.02 19.39 54.32
N ALA A 290 -18.78 18.31 54.15
CA ALA A 290 -20.16 18.31 53.66
C ALA A 290 -21.15 18.98 54.62
N LEU A 291 -20.94 18.88 55.95
CA LEU A 291 -21.80 19.52 56.96
C LEU A 291 -21.83 21.06 56.76
N PRO A 292 -22.89 21.78 57.20
CA PRO A 292 -22.94 23.24 57.15
C PRO A 292 -21.68 23.90 57.72
N ILE A 293 -21.25 25.04 57.15
CA ILE A 293 -20.02 25.74 57.57
C ILE A 293 -20.12 26.35 58.98
N ALA A 294 -21.34 26.71 59.38
CA ALA A 294 -21.78 27.03 60.73
C ALA A 294 -23.22 26.54 60.88
N ARG A 295 -23.77 26.58 62.10
CA ARG A 295 -25.16 26.19 62.37
C ARG A 295 -26.13 27.09 61.60
N ILE A 296 -27.14 26.48 60.96
CA ILE A 296 -28.16 27.21 60.21
C ILE A 296 -29.19 27.77 61.20
N GLU A 297 -29.32 29.09 61.26
CA GLU A 297 -30.25 29.81 62.12
C GLU A 297 -30.95 30.95 61.33
N PRO A 298 -32.22 31.30 61.64
CA PRO A 298 -32.99 32.29 60.87
C PRO A 298 -32.40 33.70 60.81
N GLU A 299 -31.61 34.11 61.81
CA GLU A 299 -30.95 35.42 61.83
C GLU A 299 -29.72 35.49 60.89
N GLY A 300 -29.19 34.33 60.47
CA GLY A 300 -28.33 34.20 59.30
C GLY A 300 -27.06 35.04 59.29
N THR A 301 -26.29 35.06 60.39
CA THR A 301 -24.92 35.63 60.41
C THR A 301 -23.89 34.52 60.53
N LEU A 302 -22.85 34.56 59.70
CA LEU A 302 -21.76 33.57 59.71
C LEU A 302 -20.73 33.97 60.78
N PRO A 303 -20.51 33.19 61.85
CA PRO A 303 -19.42 33.45 62.78
C PRO A 303 -18.06 33.20 62.11
N LEU A 304 -17.05 34.02 62.43
CA LEU A 304 -15.72 33.97 61.80
C LEU A 304 -14.64 33.35 62.71
N THR A 305 -14.93 33.11 64.00
CA THR A 305 -13.93 32.69 65.00
C THR A 305 -14.31 31.43 65.79
N SER A 306 -15.59 31.17 66.04
CA SER A 306 -16.07 30.04 66.85
C SER A 306 -17.40 29.50 66.32
N GLY A 307 -17.75 28.25 66.64
CA GLY A 307 -18.96 27.60 66.10
C GLY A 307 -18.88 27.23 64.61
N LEU A 308 -17.68 27.34 64.01
CA LEU A 308 -17.39 26.92 62.64
C LEU A 308 -17.18 25.40 62.53
N ASN A 309 -17.50 24.88 61.35
CA ASN A 309 -17.15 23.53 60.93
C ASN A 309 -15.61 23.35 60.92
N PRO A 310 -15.06 22.35 61.64
CA PRO A 310 -13.61 22.16 61.75
C PRO A 310 -12.88 22.01 60.40
N ALA A 311 -13.52 21.42 59.38
CA ALA A 311 -12.94 21.27 58.05
C ALA A 311 -12.75 22.61 57.32
N TRP A 312 -13.54 23.63 57.66
CA TRP A 312 -13.54 24.94 57.02
C TRP A 312 -12.88 26.04 57.86
N ALA A 313 -12.63 25.82 59.15
CA ALA A 313 -12.09 26.82 60.07
C ALA A 313 -10.79 27.49 59.55
N ASN A 314 -9.84 26.71 59.04
CA ASN A 314 -8.58 27.23 58.48
C ASN A 314 -8.75 27.99 57.15
N ALA A 315 -9.86 27.77 56.42
CA ALA A 315 -10.17 28.50 55.20
C ALA A 315 -10.90 29.82 55.54
N VAL A 316 -11.82 29.78 56.51
CA VAL A 316 -12.51 30.98 57.03
C VAL A 316 -11.53 31.92 57.75
N GLU A 317 -10.54 31.40 58.49
CA GLU A 317 -9.51 32.26 59.09
C GLU A 317 -8.64 32.95 58.03
N ARG A 318 -8.27 32.25 56.94
CA ARG A 318 -7.56 32.87 55.81
C ARG A 318 -8.42 33.91 55.09
N LEU A 319 -9.71 33.65 54.89
CA LEU A 319 -10.66 34.65 54.39
C LEU A 319 -10.73 35.86 55.35
N ARG A 320 -10.78 35.63 56.66
CA ARG A 320 -10.84 36.67 57.69
C ARG A 320 -9.61 37.57 57.65
N SER A 321 -8.41 36.98 57.59
CA SER A 321 -7.14 37.72 57.62
C SER A 321 -6.78 38.39 56.30
N ALA A 322 -7.02 37.73 55.16
CA ALA A 322 -6.55 38.18 53.84
C ALA A 322 -7.60 38.93 53.01
N VAL A 323 -8.90 38.80 53.35
CA VAL A 323 -10.00 39.40 52.58
C VAL A 323 -10.87 40.31 53.44
N ILE A 324 -11.44 39.80 54.54
CA ILE A 324 -12.40 40.56 55.36
C ILE A 324 -11.71 41.70 56.11
N ALA A 325 -10.61 41.44 56.82
CA ALA A 325 -9.92 42.46 57.60
C ALA A 325 -9.36 43.62 56.74
N PRO A 326 -8.75 43.39 55.55
CA PRO A 326 -8.34 44.46 54.66
C PRO A 326 -9.50 45.26 54.05
N LEU A 327 -10.61 44.61 53.66
CA LEU A 327 -11.72 45.29 52.98
C LEU A 327 -12.76 45.93 53.91
N MET A 328 -12.97 45.37 55.11
CA MET A 328 -14.07 45.75 56.02
C MET A 328 -13.65 45.95 57.48
N GLY A 329 -12.36 45.78 57.80
CA GLY A 329 -11.86 45.79 59.17
C GLY A 329 -12.15 44.48 59.94
N THR A 330 -11.66 44.41 61.18
CA THR A 330 -11.86 43.25 62.06
C THR A 330 -13.32 43.07 62.43
N LYS A 331 -13.88 41.90 62.09
CA LYS A 331 -15.23 41.45 62.45
C LYS A 331 -15.19 40.04 63.06
N ASP A 332 -16.11 39.77 63.98
CA ASP A 332 -16.30 38.44 64.59
C ASP A 332 -17.39 37.61 63.89
N SER A 333 -18.29 38.26 63.15
CA SER A 333 -19.30 37.62 62.29
C SER A 333 -19.51 38.41 60.99
N LEU A 334 -20.07 37.74 59.99
CA LEU A 334 -20.33 38.28 58.65
C LEU A 334 -21.83 38.19 58.32
N SER A 335 -22.43 39.31 57.91
CA SER A 335 -23.80 39.33 57.41
C SER A 335 -23.88 39.00 55.91
N LEU A 336 -25.05 38.60 55.42
CA LEU A 336 -25.27 38.43 53.97
C LEU A 336 -25.00 39.72 53.18
N THR A 337 -25.30 40.89 53.73
CA THR A 337 -25.00 42.18 53.10
C THR A 337 -23.51 42.43 52.95
N ASP A 338 -22.73 42.06 53.98
CA ASP A 338 -21.27 42.15 53.94
C ASP A 338 -20.68 41.18 52.92
N TRP A 339 -21.16 39.93 52.92
CA TRP A 339 -20.73 38.90 51.97
C TRP A 339 -21.01 39.28 50.52
N ASN A 340 -22.20 39.82 50.24
CA ASN A 340 -22.54 40.35 48.91
C ASN A 340 -21.65 41.53 48.52
N SER A 341 -21.27 42.39 49.47
CA SER A 341 -20.34 43.50 49.22
C SER A 341 -18.93 43.02 48.86
N ILE A 342 -18.42 41.99 49.57
CA ILE A 342 -17.13 41.36 49.24
C ILE A 342 -17.19 40.70 47.86
N SER A 343 -18.25 39.94 47.58
CA SER A 343 -18.47 39.28 46.29
C SER A 343 -18.54 40.29 45.12
N ALA A 344 -19.21 41.42 45.33
CA ALA A 344 -19.26 42.51 44.36
C ALA A 344 -17.89 43.21 44.17
N GLY A 345 -17.04 43.20 45.19
CA GLY A 345 -15.68 43.75 45.14
C GLY A 345 -14.74 42.97 44.21
N PHE A 346 -14.88 41.63 44.14
CA PHE A 346 -14.09 40.80 43.22
C PHE A 346 -14.66 40.73 41.79
N ALA A 347 -15.93 41.10 41.58
CA ALA A 347 -16.58 40.95 40.26
C ALA A 347 -15.87 41.66 39.09
N ALA A 348 -15.10 42.73 39.34
CA ALA A 348 -14.28 43.40 38.32
C ALA A 348 -12.94 42.67 38.07
N PHE A 349 -12.33 42.10 39.11
CA PHE A 349 -11.18 41.21 39.00
C PHE A 349 -11.54 39.95 38.21
N ASP A 350 -12.67 39.31 38.53
CA ASP A 350 -13.15 38.09 37.86
C ASP A 350 -13.41 38.32 36.37
N GLN A 351 -14.01 39.47 36.00
CA GLN A 351 -14.23 39.85 34.60
C GLN A 351 -12.92 40.11 33.86
N TRP A 352 -11.94 40.74 34.51
CA TRP A 352 -10.61 40.96 33.94
C TRP A 352 -9.85 39.63 33.76
N LEU A 353 -9.88 38.74 34.76
CA LEU A 353 -9.24 37.43 34.71
C LEU A 353 -9.89 36.52 33.65
N ALA A 354 -11.21 36.55 33.51
CA ALA A 354 -11.92 35.84 32.45
C ALA A 354 -11.64 36.40 31.04
N ALA A 355 -11.15 37.64 30.93
CA ALA A 355 -10.70 38.26 29.69
C ALA A 355 -9.20 38.05 29.40
N LYS A 356 -8.50 37.23 30.18
CA LYS A 356 -7.08 36.89 29.97
C LYS A 356 -6.90 36.16 28.63
N PRO A 357 -6.01 36.63 27.75
CA PRO A 357 -5.75 35.95 26.49
C PRO A 357 -4.97 34.65 26.75
N ASN A 358 -5.39 33.55 26.13
CA ASN A 358 -4.68 32.27 26.18
C ASN A 358 -3.50 32.32 25.21
N THR A 359 -2.31 32.67 25.71
CA THR A 359 -1.08 32.87 24.93
C THR A 359 0.01 31.90 25.37
N ALA A 360 0.86 31.48 24.44
CA ALA A 360 2.05 30.69 24.76
C ALA A 360 3.12 31.53 25.48
N VAL A 361 3.02 32.86 25.36
CA VAL A 361 3.89 33.86 25.99
C VAL A 361 3.69 33.99 27.51
N GLU A 362 2.54 33.56 28.06
CA GLU A 362 2.22 33.62 29.50
C GLU A 362 3.34 33.04 30.39
N LYS A 363 4.00 31.96 29.91
CA LYS A 363 5.11 31.26 30.59
C LYS A 363 6.26 32.17 31.02
N LEU A 364 6.49 33.28 30.32
CA LEU A 364 7.59 34.21 30.59
C LEU A 364 7.30 35.15 31.77
N GLY A 365 6.04 35.34 32.13
CA GLY A 365 5.61 36.33 33.13
C GLY A 365 5.62 37.78 32.62
N ILE A 366 4.77 38.62 33.21
CA ILE A 366 4.51 39.98 32.70
C ILE A 366 5.74 40.88 32.68
N ASP A 367 6.64 40.76 33.66
CA ASP A 367 7.84 41.60 33.73
C ASP A 367 8.82 41.30 32.60
N ARG A 368 8.99 40.03 32.21
CA ARG A 368 9.83 39.65 31.07
C ARG A 368 9.19 40.07 29.74
N VAL A 369 7.88 39.93 29.61
CA VAL A 369 7.12 40.44 28.44
C VAL A 369 7.29 41.95 28.29
N ARG A 370 7.19 42.70 29.39
CA ARG A 370 7.39 44.14 29.45
C ARG A 370 8.82 44.54 29.08
N GLU A 371 9.83 43.82 29.59
CA GLU A 371 11.25 44.02 29.23
C GLU A 371 11.49 43.80 27.73
N ILE A 372 10.97 42.70 27.17
CA ILE A 372 11.14 42.35 25.75
C ILE A 372 10.47 43.39 24.82
N LEU A 373 9.27 43.86 25.16
CA LEU A 373 8.52 44.84 24.35
C LEU A 373 9.06 46.27 24.46
N GLN A 374 9.73 46.62 25.55
CA GLN A 374 10.36 47.94 25.73
C GLN A 374 11.81 47.98 25.22
N GLY A 375 12.47 46.82 25.12
CA GLY A 375 13.83 46.70 24.60
C GLY A 375 13.94 46.72 23.07
N PRO A 376 15.16 46.83 22.52
CA PRO A 376 15.40 46.80 21.07
C PRO A 376 15.23 45.40 20.45
N GLY A 377 14.98 44.36 21.26
CA GLY A 377 15.02 42.96 20.86
C GLY A 377 14.16 42.63 19.64
N ARG A 378 12.94 43.21 19.55
CA ARG A 378 12.09 43.06 18.36
C ARG A 378 12.80 43.50 17.08
N GLN A 379 13.35 44.72 17.08
CA GLN A 379 14.03 45.25 15.89
C GLN A 379 15.27 44.42 15.55
N VAL A 380 16.10 44.07 16.54
CA VAL A 380 17.32 43.28 16.32
C VAL A 380 16.99 41.90 15.71
N VAL A 381 15.97 41.21 16.21
CA VAL A 381 15.60 39.88 15.74
C VAL A 381 14.99 39.93 14.32
N PHE A 382 14.16 40.92 13.99
CA PHE A 382 13.70 41.14 12.61
C PHE A 382 14.84 41.60 11.66
N GLU A 383 15.83 42.34 12.13
CA GLU A 383 17.03 42.66 11.34
C GLU A 383 17.90 41.43 11.06
N LEU A 384 18.00 40.47 12.00
CA LEU A 384 18.69 39.20 11.77
C LEU A 384 17.95 38.37 10.71
N LEU A 385 16.63 38.28 10.79
CA LEU A 385 15.80 37.61 9.78
C LEU A 385 16.00 38.24 8.38
N ALA A 386 15.95 39.58 8.27
CA ALA A 386 16.14 40.27 7.00
C ALA A 386 17.55 40.08 6.41
N ARG A 387 18.58 39.95 7.27
CA ARG A 387 19.96 39.61 6.84
C ARG A 387 20.08 38.18 6.36
N ASP A 388 19.34 37.24 6.96
CA ASP A 388 19.28 35.87 6.46
C ASP A 388 18.60 35.83 5.09
N GLN A 389 17.37 36.34 4.99
CA GLN A 389 16.59 36.39 3.74
C GLN A 389 17.35 37.04 2.57
N ALA A 390 18.23 38.02 2.84
CA ALA A 390 19.09 38.63 1.83
C ALA A 390 20.07 37.65 1.14
N LEU A 391 20.43 36.52 1.79
CA LEU A 391 21.27 35.46 1.23
C LEU A 391 20.49 34.35 0.52
N GLN A 392 19.15 34.41 0.50
CA GLN A 392 18.31 33.43 -0.18
C GLN A 392 18.76 33.14 -1.63
N PRO A 393 19.13 34.13 -2.48
CA PRO A 393 19.58 33.86 -3.85
C PRO A 393 20.89 33.05 -3.95
N GLU A 394 21.76 33.13 -2.94
CA GLU A 394 23.03 32.38 -2.90
C GLU A 394 22.79 30.91 -2.51
N ALA A 395 21.84 30.67 -1.60
CA ALA A 395 21.46 29.33 -1.18
C ALA A 395 20.55 28.62 -2.18
N GLU A 396 19.65 29.34 -2.86
CA GLU A 396 18.96 28.84 -4.05
C GLU A 396 19.94 28.45 -5.15
N ALA A 397 21.04 29.20 -5.33
CA ALA A 397 22.09 28.83 -6.27
C ALA A 397 22.80 27.53 -5.86
N ILE A 398 23.00 27.25 -4.56
CA ILE A 398 23.51 25.95 -4.06
C ILE A 398 22.56 24.80 -4.40
N ALA A 399 21.24 24.96 -4.17
CA ALA A 399 20.24 23.97 -4.56
C ALA A 399 20.22 23.74 -6.09
N ASN A 400 20.38 24.80 -6.89
CA ASN A 400 20.50 24.70 -8.34
C ASN A 400 21.79 24.00 -8.80
N VAL A 401 22.89 24.03 -8.02
CA VAL A 401 24.08 23.19 -8.30
C VAL A 401 23.74 21.71 -8.14
N ASP A 402 23.13 21.29 -7.04
CA ASP A 402 22.69 19.89 -6.83
C ASP A 402 21.78 19.42 -7.97
N ARG A 403 20.79 20.26 -8.32
CA ARG A 403 19.85 20.03 -9.41
C ARG A 403 20.55 19.85 -10.75
N LEU A 404 21.48 20.74 -11.11
CA LEU A 404 22.22 20.65 -12.38
C LEU A 404 23.10 19.39 -12.44
N VAL A 405 23.80 19.06 -11.36
CA VAL A 405 24.69 17.89 -11.31
C VAL A 405 23.91 16.58 -11.41
N ARG A 406 22.76 16.47 -10.72
CA ARG A 406 21.83 15.34 -10.87
C ARG A 406 21.28 15.27 -12.28
N TYR A 407 20.79 16.38 -12.81
CA TYR A 407 20.19 16.42 -14.15
C TYR A 407 21.20 16.02 -15.23
N HIS A 408 22.45 16.47 -15.12
CA HIS A 408 23.56 16.07 -15.99
C HIS A 408 23.84 14.56 -15.96
N ARG A 409 23.77 13.92 -14.79
CA ARG A 409 23.96 12.47 -14.63
C ARG A 409 22.76 11.68 -15.17
N ASP A 410 21.54 12.15 -14.91
CA ASP A 410 20.34 11.30 -14.88
C ASP A 410 19.33 11.56 -16.01
N LEU A 411 19.20 12.80 -16.53
CA LEU A 411 18.08 13.15 -17.42
C LEU A 411 18.03 12.32 -18.69
N CYS A 412 19.18 12.01 -19.32
CA CYS A 412 19.17 11.18 -20.52
C CYS A 412 18.73 9.73 -20.21
N GLN A 413 19.08 9.18 -19.04
CA GLN A 413 18.57 7.87 -18.64
C GLN A 413 17.05 7.93 -18.40
N LEU A 414 16.55 8.94 -17.70
CA LEU A 414 15.11 9.12 -17.47
C LEU A 414 14.36 9.27 -18.80
N ALA A 415 14.81 10.14 -19.70
CA ALA A 415 14.20 10.35 -21.01
C ALA A 415 14.18 9.06 -21.86
N ASN A 416 15.29 8.29 -21.88
CA ASN A 416 15.32 6.98 -22.54
C ASN A 416 14.33 5.97 -21.91
N ASN A 417 14.04 6.10 -20.61
CA ASN A 417 13.11 5.24 -19.86
C ASN A 417 11.67 5.75 -19.78
N PHE A 418 11.39 6.98 -20.22
CA PHE A 418 10.06 7.60 -20.20
C PHE A 418 9.50 7.73 -21.63
N VAL A 419 10.29 8.30 -22.54
CA VAL A 419 9.85 8.65 -23.90
C VAL A 419 9.90 7.44 -24.84
N ALA A 420 10.98 6.65 -24.78
CA ALA A 420 11.22 5.55 -25.71
C ALA A 420 11.16 4.14 -25.09
N PHE A 421 11.28 4.02 -23.77
CA PHE A 421 11.55 2.76 -23.06
C PHE A 421 12.76 1.99 -23.62
N ARG A 422 13.75 2.72 -24.14
CA ARG A 422 14.90 2.17 -24.87
C ARG A 422 15.67 1.13 -24.06
N ASP A 423 15.89 1.38 -22.77
CA ASP A 423 16.64 0.47 -21.91
C ASP A 423 15.89 -0.84 -21.63
N PHE A 424 14.55 -0.85 -21.70
CA PHE A 424 13.77 -2.08 -21.60
C PHE A 424 13.94 -2.96 -22.85
N TYR A 425 13.94 -2.35 -24.03
CA TYR A 425 14.05 -3.07 -25.31
C TYR A 425 15.49 -3.31 -25.79
N THR A 426 16.49 -2.82 -25.06
CA THR A 426 17.92 -3.01 -25.37
C THR A 426 18.48 -4.21 -24.60
N PRO A 427 18.95 -5.28 -25.27
CA PRO A 427 19.54 -6.44 -24.60
C PRO A 427 20.69 -6.06 -23.67
N GLY A 428 20.72 -6.64 -22.46
CA GLY A 428 21.75 -6.39 -21.45
C GLY A 428 21.55 -5.11 -20.63
N ARG A 429 20.57 -4.26 -20.97
CA ARG A 429 20.13 -3.14 -20.12
C ARG A 429 18.90 -3.53 -19.29
N ARG A 430 18.60 -2.71 -18.28
CA ARG A 430 17.43 -2.81 -17.41
C ARG A 430 16.79 -1.44 -17.29
N ALA A 431 15.48 -1.37 -17.44
CA ALA A 431 14.72 -0.14 -17.30
C ALA A 431 14.53 0.25 -15.82
N ILE A 432 14.21 1.52 -15.58
CA ILE A 432 14.06 2.06 -14.21
C ILE A 432 12.90 1.42 -13.43
N PHE A 433 11.89 0.86 -14.10
CA PHE A 433 10.80 0.13 -13.44
C PHE A 433 11.13 -1.34 -13.13
N GLN A 434 12.28 -1.88 -13.58
CA GLN A 434 12.67 -3.27 -13.32
C GLN A 434 13.39 -3.40 -11.98
N ALA A 435 12.65 -3.81 -10.95
CA ALA A 435 13.09 -3.90 -9.56
C ALA A 435 14.27 -4.86 -9.32
N GLY A 436 14.42 -5.90 -10.15
CA GLY A 436 15.41 -6.95 -9.94
C GLY A 436 15.07 -8.25 -10.67
N THR A 437 15.65 -9.36 -10.20
CA THR A 437 15.50 -10.70 -10.79
C THR A 437 14.95 -11.69 -9.77
N LEU A 438 13.83 -12.34 -10.08
CA LEU A 438 13.29 -13.44 -9.28
C LEU A 438 13.83 -14.79 -9.79
N TYR A 439 14.39 -15.60 -8.88
CA TYR A 439 14.74 -16.99 -9.13
C TYR A 439 13.68 -17.92 -8.54
N LEU A 440 12.95 -18.62 -9.39
CA LEU A 440 11.89 -19.54 -8.99
C LEU A 440 11.70 -20.66 -10.02
N ASP A 441 11.52 -21.90 -9.56
CA ASP A 441 11.26 -23.08 -10.40
C ASP A 441 12.27 -23.32 -11.54
N GLY A 442 13.57 -23.16 -11.24
CA GLY A 442 14.64 -23.33 -12.24
C GLY A 442 14.64 -22.26 -13.33
N ARG A 443 14.17 -21.05 -13.01
CA ARG A 443 14.12 -19.91 -13.94
C ARG A 443 14.59 -18.65 -13.26
N SER A 444 15.09 -17.70 -14.05
CA SER A 444 15.29 -16.31 -13.64
C SER A 444 14.36 -15.40 -14.45
N CYS A 445 13.57 -14.58 -13.76
CA CYS A 445 12.63 -13.64 -14.35
C CYS A 445 13.10 -12.20 -14.11
N ASP A 446 13.41 -11.46 -15.17
CA ASP A 446 13.97 -10.10 -15.11
C ASP A 446 12.90 -8.98 -15.23
N LEU A 447 11.66 -9.31 -15.64
CA LEU A 447 10.54 -8.39 -15.55
C LEU A 447 9.84 -8.56 -14.19
N CYS A 448 10.43 -7.92 -13.18
CA CYS A 448 9.84 -7.73 -11.85
C CYS A 448 9.58 -6.23 -11.65
N VAL A 449 8.37 -5.85 -11.22
CA VAL A 449 8.01 -4.47 -10.84
C VAL A 449 7.61 -4.44 -9.36
N ARG A 450 7.88 -3.33 -8.66
CA ARG A 450 7.39 -3.10 -7.28
C ARG A 450 5.89 -2.77 -7.34
N VAL A 451 5.13 -3.20 -6.34
CA VAL A 451 3.66 -3.07 -6.31
C VAL A 451 3.18 -2.61 -4.95
N ASP A 452 2.50 -1.47 -4.90
CA ASP A 452 1.94 -0.90 -3.66
C ASP A 452 0.73 -1.72 -3.17
N THR A 453 -0.17 -2.15 -4.07
CA THR A 453 -1.33 -2.99 -3.72
C THR A 453 -1.52 -4.15 -4.71
N VAL A 454 -1.37 -5.38 -4.23
CA VAL A 454 -1.49 -6.60 -5.05
C VAL A 454 -2.86 -6.71 -5.72
N ASP A 455 -3.94 -6.43 -4.99
CA ASP A 455 -5.29 -6.58 -5.54
C ASP A 455 -5.64 -5.54 -6.60
N GLY A 456 -5.41 -4.25 -6.31
CA GLY A 456 -5.60 -3.16 -7.28
C GLY A 456 -4.76 -3.36 -8.54
N HIS A 457 -3.48 -3.69 -8.37
CA HIS A 457 -2.60 -3.94 -9.51
C HIS A 457 -3.04 -5.17 -10.34
N SER A 458 -3.42 -6.27 -9.67
CA SER A 458 -3.80 -7.51 -10.36
C SER A 458 -5.04 -7.38 -11.26
N ALA A 459 -5.98 -6.50 -10.93
CA ALA A 459 -7.18 -6.27 -11.72
C ALA A 459 -6.87 -5.65 -13.09
N LEU A 460 -6.02 -4.61 -13.11
CA LEU A 460 -5.63 -3.93 -14.35
C LEU A 460 -4.57 -4.74 -15.12
N ALA A 461 -3.58 -5.29 -14.42
CA ALA A 461 -2.48 -6.04 -15.04
C ALA A 461 -2.93 -7.36 -15.69
N ALA A 462 -4.11 -7.90 -15.38
CA ALA A 462 -4.70 -9.01 -16.13
C ALA A 462 -4.96 -8.67 -17.62
N LEU A 463 -5.13 -7.39 -17.97
CA LEU A 463 -5.26 -6.95 -19.36
C LEU A 463 -3.94 -7.06 -20.15
N SER A 464 -2.80 -7.20 -19.47
CA SER A 464 -1.46 -7.37 -20.09
C SER A 464 -1.31 -8.65 -20.90
N ARG A 465 -2.14 -9.68 -20.61
CA ARG A 465 -2.07 -11.04 -21.17
C ARG A 465 -0.77 -11.79 -20.89
N THR A 466 -0.02 -11.34 -19.89
CA THR A 466 1.21 -11.97 -19.39
C THR A 466 0.89 -12.82 -18.17
N TYR A 467 1.57 -13.95 -17.97
CA TYR A 467 1.41 -14.72 -16.73
C TYR A 467 2.17 -13.98 -15.63
N LEU A 468 1.47 -13.58 -14.58
CA LEU A 468 2.06 -12.81 -13.47
C LEU A 468 1.95 -13.62 -12.17
N ALA A 469 3.05 -13.71 -11.44
CA ALA A 469 3.03 -14.14 -10.04
C ALA A 469 3.37 -12.94 -9.15
N TYR A 470 2.51 -12.66 -8.20
CA TYR A 470 2.74 -11.67 -7.15
C TYR A 470 3.49 -12.37 -6.03
N CYS A 471 4.62 -11.81 -5.63
CA CYS A 471 5.46 -12.37 -4.58
C CYS A 471 5.61 -11.36 -3.44
N ARG A 472 5.39 -11.81 -2.21
CA ARG A 472 5.81 -11.08 -1.02
C ARG A 472 7.25 -11.44 -0.71
N CYS A 473 8.11 -10.44 -0.79
CA CYS A 473 9.54 -10.52 -0.52
C CYS A 473 9.80 -10.01 0.90
N ARG A 474 10.53 -10.79 1.70
CA ARG A 474 10.95 -10.42 3.05
C ARG A 474 12.47 -10.42 3.16
N ARG A 475 13.04 -9.43 3.85
CA ARG A 475 14.49 -9.35 4.03
C ARG A 475 14.94 -10.32 5.12
N ARG A 476 16.02 -11.05 4.86
CA ARG A 476 16.59 -11.96 5.85
C ARG A 476 17.22 -11.18 7.00
N GLY A 477 16.67 -11.34 8.21
CA GLY A 477 17.18 -10.68 9.42
C GLY A 477 16.64 -9.26 9.69
N GLY A 478 15.58 -8.83 9.00
CA GLY A 478 14.89 -7.57 9.29
C GLY A 478 13.38 -7.68 9.05
N GLU A 479 12.62 -6.64 9.42
CA GLU A 479 11.17 -6.59 9.20
C GLU A 479 10.79 -5.96 7.84
N GLU A 480 11.77 -5.54 7.04
CA GLU A 480 11.56 -4.99 5.70
C GLU A 480 10.83 -6.00 4.79
N THR A 481 9.71 -5.57 4.21
CA THR A 481 8.95 -6.33 3.23
C THR A 481 8.63 -5.49 2.01
N MET A 482 8.62 -6.10 0.83
CA MET A 482 8.07 -5.51 -0.40
C MET A 482 7.19 -6.53 -1.13
N ASP A 483 6.15 -6.05 -1.81
CA ASP A 483 5.37 -6.87 -2.74
C ASP A 483 5.81 -6.55 -4.19
N ILE A 484 6.03 -7.58 -5.00
CA ILE A 484 6.46 -7.46 -6.41
C ILE A 484 5.51 -8.24 -7.33
N ALA A 485 5.35 -7.75 -8.56
CA ALA A 485 4.75 -8.53 -9.65
C ALA A 485 5.84 -9.01 -10.61
N THR A 486 5.96 -10.32 -10.77
CA THR A 486 6.93 -10.95 -11.67
C THR A 486 6.24 -11.58 -12.87
N ALA A 487 6.72 -11.25 -14.07
CA ALA A 487 6.23 -11.83 -15.31
C ALA A 487 6.98 -13.13 -15.68
N PHE A 488 6.21 -14.18 -15.96
CA PHE A 488 6.70 -15.45 -16.51
C PHE A 488 6.40 -15.49 -17.99
N THR A 489 7.45 -15.34 -18.80
CA THR A 489 7.33 -15.15 -20.26
C THR A 489 7.82 -16.34 -21.08
N ASP A 490 8.56 -17.28 -20.48
CA ASP A 490 8.95 -18.59 -21.05
C ASP A 490 8.85 -19.74 -20.02
N GLY A 491 8.81 -20.99 -20.53
CA GLY A 491 8.61 -22.23 -19.77
C GLY A 491 7.15 -22.70 -19.70
N ASP A 492 6.78 -23.29 -18.56
CA ASP A 492 5.45 -23.83 -18.23
C ASP A 492 4.90 -23.27 -16.89
N ALA A 493 3.72 -23.69 -16.43
CA ALA A 493 3.13 -23.23 -15.16
C ALA A 493 2.82 -24.36 -14.17
N ASP A 494 3.30 -25.58 -14.39
CA ASP A 494 2.84 -26.77 -13.64
C ASP A 494 3.17 -26.69 -12.14
N ASN A 495 4.22 -25.93 -11.86
CA ASN A 495 4.92 -25.80 -10.61
C ASN A 495 4.74 -24.42 -9.94
N LEU A 496 4.07 -23.47 -10.62
CA LEU A 496 3.80 -22.12 -10.12
C LEU A 496 2.50 -22.14 -9.31
N ARG A 497 2.60 -22.01 -7.98
CA ARG A 497 1.46 -22.09 -7.05
C ARG A 497 1.62 -21.09 -5.92
N VAL A 498 0.50 -20.59 -5.40
CA VAL A 498 0.47 -19.77 -4.17
C VAL A 498 1.09 -20.56 -3.02
N GLY A 499 1.90 -19.88 -2.19
CA GLY A 499 2.69 -20.48 -1.12
C GLY A 499 4.04 -21.07 -1.55
N ARG A 500 4.39 -21.05 -2.85
CA ARG A 500 5.72 -21.47 -3.30
C ARG A 500 6.75 -20.36 -3.06
N ASN A 501 7.91 -20.76 -2.54
CA ASN A 501 9.03 -19.85 -2.30
C ASN A 501 10.02 -19.82 -3.48
N GLY A 502 10.75 -18.71 -3.57
CA GLY A 502 11.89 -18.45 -4.44
C GLY A 502 12.79 -17.39 -3.80
N VAL A 503 13.81 -16.94 -4.52
CA VAL A 503 14.73 -15.89 -4.05
C VAL A 503 14.68 -14.71 -5.03
N PHE A 504 14.40 -13.52 -4.53
CA PHE A 504 14.46 -12.29 -5.32
C PHE A 504 15.77 -11.54 -5.01
N TYR A 505 16.46 -11.11 -6.07
CA TYR A 505 17.60 -10.19 -5.94
C TYR A 505 17.19 -8.84 -6.49
N ASP A 506 17.30 -7.79 -5.68
CA ASP A 506 17.09 -6.42 -6.14
C ASP A 506 18.26 -5.92 -7.00
N ARG A 507 18.15 -4.71 -7.55
CA ARG A 507 19.24 -4.11 -8.35
C ARG A 507 20.51 -3.79 -7.56
N GLY A 508 20.47 -3.77 -6.23
CA GLY A 508 21.65 -3.70 -5.37
C GLY A 508 22.30 -5.07 -5.12
N GLY A 509 21.73 -6.15 -5.64
CA GLY A 509 22.22 -7.52 -5.44
C GLY A 509 21.86 -8.11 -4.07
N ARG A 510 20.99 -7.47 -3.28
CA ARG A 510 20.56 -7.96 -1.97
C ARG A 510 19.53 -9.05 -2.13
N ASP A 511 19.61 -10.11 -1.32
CA ASP A 511 18.71 -11.26 -1.36
C ASP A 511 17.46 -11.07 -0.50
N TRP A 512 16.32 -11.52 -1.02
CA TRP A 512 15.02 -11.46 -0.39
C TRP A 512 14.30 -12.81 -0.53
N ASP A 513 13.73 -13.29 0.58
CA ASP A 513 12.89 -14.49 0.59
C ASP A 513 11.55 -14.16 -0.06
N ALA A 514 11.32 -14.64 -1.27
CA ALA A 514 10.13 -14.38 -2.06
C ALA A 514 9.12 -15.51 -1.93
N SER A 515 7.86 -15.19 -1.67
CA SER A 515 6.77 -16.17 -1.53
C SER A 515 5.57 -15.77 -2.41
N ILE A 516 5.09 -16.67 -3.27
CA ILE A 516 3.98 -16.37 -4.19
C ILE A 516 2.69 -16.19 -3.37
N THR A 517 2.07 -15.01 -3.44
CA THR A 517 0.80 -14.69 -2.77
C THR A 517 -0.40 -14.79 -3.71
N LYS A 518 -0.25 -14.41 -4.99
CA LYS A 518 -1.32 -14.40 -5.99
C LYS A 518 -0.77 -14.72 -7.39
N ILE A 519 -1.59 -15.32 -8.25
CA ILE A 519 -1.24 -15.66 -9.63
C ILE A 519 -2.33 -15.15 -10.57
N VAL A 520 -1.93 -14.59 -11.71
CA VAL A 520 -2.82 -14.23 -12.83
C VAL A 520 -2.44 -15.08 -14.04
N GLU A 521 -3.32 -16.02 -14.39
CA GLU A 521 -3.03 -17.08 -15.37
C GLU A 521 -3.22 -16.63 -16.84
N HIS A 522 -2.13 -16.58 -17.59
CA HIS A 522 -2.15 -16.49 -19.05
C HIS A 522 -1.19 -17.50 -19.70
N PRO A 523 -1.33 -17.85 -21.00
CA PRO A 523 -0.41 -18.78 -21.64
C PRO A 523 1.06 -18.31 -21.56
N ILE A 524 1.95 -19.18 -21.07
CA ILE A 524 3.40 -18.87 -21.00
C ILE A 524 4.05 -19.19 -22.36
N SER A 525 3.78 -20.38 -22.90
CA SER A 525 4.31 -20.83 -24.20
C SER A 525 3.29 -21.61 -25.04
N ILE A 526 3.48 -21.65 -26.37
CA ILE A 526 2.62 -22.43 -27.28
C ILE A 526 2.74 -23.94 -26.99
N ARG A 527 3.94 -24.39 -26.60
CA ARG A 527 4.22 -25.79 -26.22
C ARG A 527 3.42 -26.22 -24.99
N GLN A 528 3.28 -25.34 -24.00
CA GLN A 528 2.42 -25.57 -22.83
C GLN A 528 0.94 -25.65 -23.25
N ALA A 529 0.50 -24.73 -24.11
CA ALA A 529 -0.90 -24.67 -24.56
C ALA A 529 -1.36 -25.93 -25.34
N PHE A 530 -0.45 -26.59 -26.07
CA PHE A 530 -0.71 -27.87 -26.72
C PHE A 530 -1.18 -28.94 -25.70
N TRP A 531 -0.50 -29.06 -24.56
CA TRP A 531 -0.83 -30.06 -23.53
C TRP A 531 -1.97 -29.66 -22.58
N GLY A 532 -2.41 -28.39 -22.63
CA GLY A 532 -3.42 -27.82 -21.74
C GLY A 532 -4.75 -28.60 -21.67
N PRO A 533 -5.38 -28.95 -22.81
CA PRO A 533 -6.62 -29.74 -22.82
C PRO A 533 -6.48 -31.11 -22.14
N TYR A 534 -5.41 -31.85 -22.45
CA TYR A 534 -5.16 -33.17 -21.86
C TYR A 534 -4.92 -33.09 -20.36
N LYS A 535 -4.18 -32.08 -19.88
CA LYS A 535 -3.98 -31.83 -18.45
C LYS A 535 -5.29 -31.53 -17.72
N ARG A 536 -6.20 -30.77 -18.34
CA ARG A 536 -7.55 -30.51 -17.78
C ARG A 536 -8.39 -31.78 -17.70
N ILE A 537 -8.39 -32.60 -18.75
CA ILE A 537 -9.09 -33.90 -18.77
C ILE A 537 -8.52 -34.83 -17.69
N ALA A 538 -7.20 -34.97 -17.60
CA ALA A 538 -6.54 -35.79 -16.58
C ALA A 538 -6.87 -35.30 -15.15
N ARG A 539 -6.90 -33.99 -14.92
CA ARG A 539 -7.32 -33.41 -13.65
C ARG A 539 -8.79 -33.72 -13.33
N MET A 540 -9.70 -33.57 -14.29
CA MET A 540 -11.12 -33.92 -14.11
C MET A 540 -11.31 -35.40 -13.81
N ILE A 541 -10.54 -36.29 -14.45
CA ILE A 541 -10.54 -37.73 -14.17
C ILE A 541 -10.04 -38.00 -12.75
N ASN A 542 -8.93 -37.38 -12.32
CA ASN A 542 -8.44 -37.52 -10.95
C ASN A 542 -9.47 -37.00 -9.93
N GLU A 543 -10.06 -35.82 -10.13
CA GLU A 543 -11.10 -35.27 -9.26
C GLU A 543 -12.36 -36.16 -9.22
N GLN A 544 -12.69 -36.88 -10.29
CA GLN A 544 -13.77 -37.88 -10.30
C GLN A 544 -13.38 -39.16 -9.58
N ILE A 545 -12.13 -39.63 -9.71
CA ILE A 545 -11.60 -40.80 -8.98
C ILE A 545 -11.52 -40.50 -7.49
N GLU A 546 -11.05 -39.31 -7.09
CA GLU A 546 -11.00 -38.84 -5.70
C GLU A 546 -12.41 -38.73 -5.11
N LYS A 547 -13.37 -38.16 -5.84
CA LYS A 547 -14.78 -38.15 -5.41
C LYS A 547 -15.38 -39.54 -5.29
N LEU A 548 -15.02 -40.47 -6.19
CA LEU A 548 -15.48 -41.85 -6.14
C LEU A 548 -14.82 -42.65 -5.00
N ALA A 549 -13.54 -42.39 -4.70
CA ALA A 549 -12.82 -42.92 -3.55
C ALA A 549 -13.45 -42.42 -2.25
N ALA A 550 -13.59 -41.09 -2.08
CA ALA A 550 -14.23 -40.50 -0.91
C ALA A 550 -15.69 -40.99 -0.70
N ALA A 551 -16.46 -41.14 -1.79
CA ALA A 551 -17.82 -41.72 -1.72
C ALA A 551 -17.81 -43.22 -1.41
N ARG A 552 -16.76 -43.96 -1.78
CA ARG A 552 -16.58 -45.38 -1.43
C ARG A 552 -16.13 -45.55 0.01
N ASP A 553 -15.22 -44.71 0.50
CA ASP A 553 -14.78 -44.69 1.88
C ASP A 553 -15.95 -44.33 2.80
N GLN A 554 -16.73 -43.29 2.48
CA GLN A 554 -17.99 -43.00 3.19
C GLN A 554 -19.00 -44.17 3.15
N ALA A 555 -19.08 -44.91 2.04
CA ALA A 555 -19.92 -46.12 1.92
C ALA A 555 -19.36 -47.34 2.67
N VAL A 556 -18.06 -47.35 2.99
CA VAL A 556 -17.41 -48.37 3.83
C VAL A 556 -17.56 -47.99 5.31
N ASP A 557 -17.36 -46.73 5.69
CA ASP A 557 -17.58 -46.22 7.04
C ASP A 557 -19.05 -46.40 7.49
N THR A 558 -20.01 -46.09 6.61
CA THR A 558 -21.44 -46.34 6.91
C THR A 558 -21.79 -47.83 6.99
N LYS A 559 -21.10 -48.71 6.26
CA LYS A 559 -21.23 -50.16 6.43
C LYS A 559 -20.55 -50.68 7.69
N ALA A 560 -19.42 -50.10 8.10
CA ALA A 560 -18.78 -50.40 9.37
C ALA A 560 -19.68 -49.97 10.55
N ALA A 561 -20.27 -48.78 10.50
CA ALA A 561 -21.26 -48.32 11.47
C ALA A 561 -22.49 -49.23 11.53
N ALA A 562 -23.01 -49.69 10.38
CA ALA A 562 -24.10 -50.68 10.34
C ALA A 562 -23.69 -52.06 10.89
N GLY A 563 -22.43 -52.48 10.72
CA GLY A 563 -21.89 -53.72 11.28
C GLY A 563 -21.72 -53.70 12.80
N VAL A 564 -21.40 -52.54 13.38
CA VAL A 564 -21.29 -52.37 14.85
C VAL A 564 -22.66 -52.33 15.53
N GLY A 565 -23.72 -51.90 14.82
CA GLY A 565 -25.10 -51.92 15.34
C GLY A 565 -25.72 -53.30 15.56
N ALA A 566 -25.11 -54.38 15.04
CA ALA A 566 -25.62 -55.76 15.16
C ALA A 566 -25.04 -56.54 16.36
N ALA A 567 -24.15 -55.93 17.16
CA ALA A 567 -23.40 -56.62 18.22
C ALA A 567 -23.41 -55.86 19.57
N ALA A 568 -24.57 -55.29 19.97
CA ALA A 568 -24.71 -54.58 21.24
C ALA A 568 -26.14 -54.63 21.85
N THR A 569 -26.59 -55.81 22.27
CA THR A 569 -27.83 -55.97 23.07
C THR A 569 -27.59 -56.81 24.34
N ALA A 570 -26.87 -56.25 25.32
CA ALA A 570 -26.90 -56.73 26.72
C ALA A 570 -26.34 -55.71 27.75
N SER A 571 -27.16 -54.71 28.13
CA SER A 571 -27.25 -54.16 29.51
C SER A 571 -26.00 -53.41 30.08
N PRO A 572 -26.07 -52.75 31.25
CA PRO A 572 -26.38 -51.32 31.26
C PRO A 572 -25.42 -50.44 32.10
N ALA A 573 -25.57 -49.11 32.02
CA ALA A 573 -24.93 -48.16 32.92
C ALA A 573 -25.98 -47.28 33.65
N PRO A 574 -25.81 -47.00 34.95
CA PRO A 574 -26.56 -45.96 35.65
C PRO A 574 -25.82 -44.60 35.65
N ALA A 575 -26.59 -43.52 35.54
CA ALA A 575 -26.17 -42.10 35.69
C ALA A 575 -26.23 -41.68 37.19
N PRO A 576 -26.19 -40.39 37.64
CA PRO A 576 -26.07 -39.10 36.91
C PRO A 576 -25.20 -38.01 37.60
N ALA A 577 -25.15 -36.77 37.05
CA ALA A 577 -25.26 -35.46 37.74
C ALA A 577 -25.04 -34.28 36.75
N ALA A 578 -25.48 -33.04 37.07
CA ALA A 578 -25.61 -31.96 36.06
C ALA A 578 -25.33 -30.51 36.54
N ALA A 579 -24.90 -29.66 35.58
CA ALA A 579 -25.09 -28.18 35.43
C ALA A 579 -24.48 -27.21 36.49
N PRO A 580 -24.44 -25.85 36.29
CA PRO A 580 -24.82 -24.99 35.13
C PRO A 580 -23.74 -23.94 34.66
N ALA A 581 -24.13 -22.94 33.84
CA ALA A 581 -23.30 -22.03 32.99
C ALA A 581 -22.98 -20.61 33.56
N PRO A 582 -22.30 -19.71 32.80
CA PRO A 582 -23.01 -18.63 32.04
C PRO A 582 -22.45 -18.26 30.63
N ALA A 583 -23.05 -17.26 29.94
CA ALA A 583 -22.90 -16.89 28.51
C ALA A 583 -22.03 -15.61 28.24
N THR A 584 -21.69 -15.13 27.01
CA THR A 584 -22.58 -14.63 25.91
C THR A 584 -21.97 -14.56 24.47
N ALA A 585 -22.74 -15.03 23.47
CA ALA A 585 -23.04 -14.54 22.09
C ALA A 585 -22.00 -13.84 21.14
N PRO A 586 -22.20 -13.87 19.78
CA PRO A 586 -22.85 -14.88 18.92
C PRO A 586 -22.09 -15.20 17.59
N ALA A 587 -22.25 -16.43 17.07
CA ALA A 587 -21.89 -16.80 15.69
C ALA A 587 -22.99 -17.70 15.07
N ALA A 588 -23.14 -17.65 13.74
CA ALA A 588 -24.28 -18.26 13.03
C ALA A 588 -24.28 -19.80 13.07
N ALA A 589 -25.47 -20.39 13.21
CA ALA A 589 -25.66 -21.84 13.27
C ALA A 589 -25.64 -22.51 11.89
N PRO A 590 -25.08 -23.73 11.75
CA PRO A 590 -25.25 -24.57 10.57
C PRO A 590 -26.65 -25.21 10.54
N PRO A 591 -27.19 -25.56 9.36
CA PRO A 591 -28.46 -26.27 9.24
C PRO A 591 -28.38 -27.74 9.73
N PRO A 592 -29.51 -28.35 10.13
CA PRO A 592 -29.53 -29.71 10.68
C PRO A 592 -29.19 -30.79 9.62
N PRO A 593 -28.72 -31.97 10.05
CA PRO A 593 -28.41 -33.08 9.15
C PRO A 593 -29.68 -33.60 8.45
N LEU A 594 -29.63 -33.71 7.13
CA LEU A 594 -30.70 -34.29 6.32
C LEU A 594 -30.82 -35.81 6.56
N PRO A 595 -32.04 -36.37 6.63
CA PRO A 595 -32.24 -37.80 6.70
C PRO A 595 -31.78 -38.50 5.41
N PHE A 596 -31.38 -39.77 5.55
CA PHE A 596 -30.74 -40.57 4.50
C PHE A 596 -31.71 -40.90 3.35
N ASP A 597 -31.65 -40.11 2.28
CA ASP A 597 -32.49 -40.28 1.08
C ASP A 597 -31.79 -41.15 0.02
N VAL A 598 -32.19 -42.43 -0.01
CA VAL A 598 -31.68 -43.44 -0.96
C VAL A 598 -31.90 -43.02 -2.42
N GLY A 599 -32.94 -42.22 -2.71
CA GLY A 599 -33.23 -41.72 -4.06
C GLY A 599 -32.17 -40.74 -4.56
N LYS A 600 -31.65 -39.85 -3.70
CA LYS A 600 -30.57 -38.93 -4.05
C LYS A 600 -29.23 -39.66 -4.28
N PHE A 601 -28.90 -40.65 -3.46
CA PHE A 601 -27.69 -41.45 -3.68
C PHE A 601 -27.81 -42.33 -4.94
N ALA A 602 -28.95 -42.97 -5.18
CA ALA A 602 -29.21 -43.70 -6.42
C ALA A 602 -29.12 -42.77 -7.64
N GLY A 603 -29.62 -41.54 -7.55
CA GLY A 603 -29.48 -40.52 -8.59
C GLY A 603 -28.03 -40.14 -8.88
N ILE A 604 -27.19 -39.98 -7.84
CA ILE A 604 -25.75 -39.69 -7.99
C ILE A 604 -25.02 -40.88 -8.63
N PHE A 605 -25.26 -42.12 -8.17
CA PHE A 605 -24.66 -43.31 -8.76
C PHE A 605 -25.15 -43.59 -10.18
N ALA A 606 -26.42 -43.31 -10.49
CA ALA A 606 -26.97 -43.39 -11.85
C ALA A 606 -26.38 -42.32 -12.77
N ALA A 607 -26.21 -41.08 -12.31
CA ALA A 607 -25.59 -40.01 -13.09
C ALA A 607 -24.09 -40.30 -13.36
N ILE A 608 -23.35 -40.79 -12.37
CA ILE A 608 -21.96 -41.23 -12.54
C ILE A 608 -21.87 -42.45 -13.46
N GLY A 609 -22.76 -43.44 -13.27
CA GLY A 609 -22.84 -44.63 -14.13
C GLY A 609 -23.19 -44.30 -15.58
N LEU A 610 -24.07 -43.33 -15.80
CA LEU A 610 -24.44 -42.84 -17.13
C LEU A 610 -23.31 -42.01 -17.77
N ALA A 611 -22.56 -41.22 -16.99
CA ALA A 611 -21.38 -40.51 -17.46
C ALA A 611 -20.23 -41.47 -17.86
N ILE A 612 -19.95 -42.49 -17.04
CA ILE A 612 -18.98 -43.54 -17.37
C ILE A 612 -19.48 -44.37 -18.55
N GLY A 613 -20.79 -44.66 -18.62
CA GLY A 613 -21.43 -45.32 -19.75
C GLY A 613 -21.30 -44.51 -21.05
N ALA A 614 -21.46 -43.19 -21.01
CA ALA A 614 -21.28 -42.29 -22.15
C ALA A 614 -19.81 -42.20 -22.60
N ILE A 615 -18.85 -42.23 -21.66
CA ILE A 615 -17.43 -42.37 -21.99
C ILE A 615 -17.17 -43.74 -22.63
N GLY A 616 -17.78 -44.80 -22.12
CA GLY A 616 -17.68 -46.16 -22.66
C GLY A 616 -18.25 -46.30 -24.08
N THR A 617 -19.41 -45.71 -24.36
CA THR A 617 -20.00 -45.70 -25.72
C THR A 617 -19.21 -44.80 -26.67
N ALA A 618 -18.68 -43.67 -26.19
CA ALA A 618 -17.75 -42.85 -26.99
C ALA A 618 -16.44 -43.59 -27.31
N LEU A 619 -15.88 -44.34 -26.35
CA LEU A 619 -14.71 -45.21 -26.60
C LEU A 619 -15.03 -46.33 -27.58
N ALA A 620 -16.18 -46.98 -27.44
CA ALA A 620 -16.63 -48.05 -28.34
C ALA A 620 -16.86 -47.53 -29.77
N ALA A 621 -17.48 -46.37 -29.93
CA ALA A 621 -17.65 -45.69 -31.23
C ALA A 621 -16.30 -45.32 -31.83
N PHE A 622 -15.36 -44.80 -31.03
CA PHE A 622 -13.99 -44.49 -31.46
C PHE A 622 -13.22 -45.74 -31.90
N LEU A 623 -13.25 -46.82 -31.12
CA LEU A 623 -12.64 -48.12 -31.45
C LEU A 623 -13.25 -48.71 -32.73
N THR A 624 -14.57 -48.65 -32.89
CA THR A 624 -15.28 -49.13 -34.09
C THR A 624 -14.88 -48.32 -35.33
N GLY A 625 -14.80 -47.00 -35.21
CA GLY A 625 -14.29 -46.13 -36.27
C GLY A 625 -12.83 -46.42 -36.62
N LEU A 626 -11.98 -46.70 -35.62
CA LEU A 626 -10.57 -47.03 -35.82
C LEU A 626 -10.37 -48.36 -36.56
N MET A 627 -11.21 -49.37 -36.29
CA MET A 627 -11.17 -50.66 -37.01
C MET A 627 -11.71 -50.57 -38.45
N GLY A 628 -12.45 -49.52 -38.80
CA GLY A 628 -12.89 -49.24 -40.17
C GLY A 628 -11.84 -48.53 -41.05
N LEU A 629 -10.70 -48.13 -40.50
CA LEU A 629 -9.64 -47.40 -41.20
C LEU A 629 -8.51 -48.34 -41.66
N HIS A 630 -7.88 -48.02 -42.80
CA HIS A 630 -6.64 -48.68 -43.21
C HIS A 630 -5.50 -48.34 -42.23
N TRP A 631 -4.54 -49.26 -42.05
CA TRP A 631 -3.46 -49.11 -41.05
C TRP A 631 -2.64 -47.82 -41.17
N TRP A 632 -2.50 -47.26 -42.38
CA TRP A 632 -1.81 -45.99 -42.64
C TRP A 632 -2.68 -44.75 -42.30
N GLN A 633 -4.01 -44.89 -42.29
CA GLN A 633 -4.95 -43.84 -41.92
C GLN A 633 -5.04 -43.68 -40.40
N VAL A 634 -4.78 -44.74 -39.63
CA VAL A 634 -4.76 -44.74 -38.16
C VAL A 634 -3.84 -43.63 -37.57
N PRO A 635 -2.54 -43.53 -37.91
CA PRO A 635 -1.69 -42.45 -37.40
C PRO A 635 -2.13 -41.06 -37.87
N LEU A 636 -2.69 -40.94 -39.08
CA LEU A 636 -3.20 -39.68 -39.61
C LEU A 636 -4.47 -39.22 -38.86
N ALA A 637 -5.38 -40.14 -38.56
CA ALA A 637 -6.59 -39.88 -37.78
C ALA A 637 -6.27 -39.50 -36.33
N LEU A 638 -5.30 -40.20 -35.71
CA LEU A 638 -4.79 -39.84 -34.38
C LEU A 638 -4.16 -38.44 -34.36
N ALA A 639 -3.34 -38.11 -35.37
CA ALA A 639 -2.78 -36.76 -35.51
C ALA A 639 -3.86 -35.70 -35.76
N GLY A 640 -4.89 -36.02 -36.54
CA GLY A 640 -6.05 -35.14 -36.80
C GLY A 640 -6.85 -34.84 -35.53
N ILE A 641 -7.15 -35.86 -34.71
CA ILE A 641 -7.83 -35.70 -33.41
C ILE A 641 -6.95 -34.89 -32.44
N MET A 642 -5.65 -35.21 -32.40
CA MET A 642 -4.68 -34.50 -31.57
C MET A 642 -4.60 -33.00 -31.94
N LEU A 643 -4.68 -32.68 -33.24
CA LEU A 643 -4.73 -31.30 -33.74
C LEU A 643 -6.11 -30.64 -33.50
N LEU A 644 -7.22 -31.37 -33.60
CA LEU A 644 -8.56 -30.86 -33.31
C LEU A 644 -8.72 -30.45 -31.83
N ILE A 645 -8.17 -31.24 -30.91
CA ILE A 645 -8.19 -30.97 -29.46
C ILE A 645 -7.22 -29.82 -29.11
N SER A 646 -6.00 -29.85 -29.65
CA SER A 646 -4.90 -28.96 -29.20
C SER A 646 -4.82 -27.66 -30.00
N GLY A 647 -5.18 -27.69 -31.28
CA GLY A 647 -5.07 -26.59 -32.24
C GLY A 647 -5.78 -25.31 -31.79
N PRO A 648 -7.06 -25.34 -31.36
CA PRO A 648 -7.74 -24.17 -30.84
C PRO A 648 -7.01 -23.53 -29.65
N SER A 649 -6.46 -24.35 -28.73
CA SER A 649 -5.69 -23.88 -27.58
C SER A 649 -4.36 -23.25 -27.99
N MET A 650 -3.67 -23.84 -28.99
CA MET A 650 -2.44 -23.26 -29.56
C MET A 650 -2.70 -21.94 -30.28
N ILE A 651 -3.80 -21.81 -31.03
CA ILE A 651 -4.17 -20.57 -31.74
C ILE A 651 -4.49 -19.47 -30.72
N ILE A 652 -5.30 -19.75 -29.69
CA ILE A 652 -5.61 -18.80 -28.62
C ILE A 652 -4.34 -18.39 -27.88
N ALA A 653 -3.43 -19.32 -27.59
CA ALA A 653 -2.14 -19.00 -26.98
C ALA A 653 -1.30 -18.12 -27.90
N TRP A 654 -1.12 -18.46 -29.18
CA TRP A 654 -0.37 -17.67 -30.15
C TRP A 654 -0.93 -16.23 -30.30
N LEU A 655 -2.26 -16.07 -30.31
CA LEU A 655 -2.91 -14.75 -30.32
C LEU A 655 -2.61 -13.97 -29.02
N LYS A 656 -2.81 -14.58 -27.85
CA LYS A 656 -2.54 -13.95 -26.55
C LYS A 656 -1.05 -13.56 -26.39
N LEU A 657 -0.13 -14.45 -26.79
CA LEU A 657 1.32 -14.24 -26.73
C LEU A 657 1.77 -13.07 -27.61
N ARG A 658 1.23 -12.94 -28.83
CA ARG A 658 1.51 -11.79 -29.73
C ARG A 658 0.86 -10.49 -29.27
N GLN A 659 -0.07 -10.56 -28.32
CA GLN A 659 -0.81 -9.43 -27.77
C GLN A 659 -0.43 -9.13 -26.31
N ARG A 660 0.68 -9.69 -25.80
CA ARG A 660 1.28 -9.30 -24.52
C ARG A 660 1.67 -7.82 -24.56
N ASN A 661 1.24 -7.05 -23.57
CA ASN A 661 1.48 -5.61 -23.47
C ASN A 661 1.98 -5.27 -22.06
N LEU A 662 3.07 -4.53 -21.96
CA LEU A 662 3.59 -4.00 -20.70
C LEU A 662 2.69 -2.91 -20.12
N GLY A 663 1.96 -2.16 -20.96
CA GLY A 663 1.12 -1.02 -20.56
C GLY A 663 0.31 -1.26 -19.27
N PRO A 664 -0.64 -2.22 -19.26
CA PRO A 664 -1.48 -2.48 -18.08
C PRO A 664 -0.73 -2.96 -16.82
N ILE A 665 0.55 -3.34 -16.93
CA ILE A 665 1.40 -3.65 -15.77
C ILE A 665 1.94 -2.35 -15.16
N LEU A 666 2.39 -1.40 -15.98
CA LEU A 666 2.92 -0.13 -15.50
C LEU A 666 1.85 0.91 -15.20
N ASP A 667 0.73 0.91 -15.93
CA ASP A 667 -0.47 1.69 -15.60
C ASP A 667 -0.94 1.36 -14.17
N ALA A 668 -0.80 0.08 -13.78
CA ALA A 668 -1.11 -0.43 -12.45
C ALA A 668 -0.06 -0.04 -11.37
N CYS A 669 1.12 0.43 -11.79
CA CYS A 669 2.17 1.03 -10.97
C CYS A 669 2.14 2.57 -11.02
N GLY A 670 1.04 3.20 -11.46
CA GLY A 670 0.89 4.66 -11.49
C GLY A 670 1.52 5.38 -12.70
N TRP A 671 2.02 4.65 -13.70
CA TRP A 671 2.41 5.25 -14.98
C TRP A 671 1.17 5.61 -15.82
N ALA A 672 1.34 6.46 -16.82
CA ALA A 672 0.36 6.63 -17.89
C ALA A 672 0.98 6.20 -19.23
N ILE A 673 0.82 4.92 -19.59
CA ILE A 673 1.41 4.37 -20.81
C ILE A 673 0.52 4.69 -22.02
N ASN A 674 1.09 5.44 -22.97
CA ASN A 674 0.40 5.91 -24.16
C ASN A 674 0.61 4.99 -25.38
N THR A 675 1.73 4.26 -25.46
CA THR A 675 2.01 3.34 -26.58
C THR A 675 1.68 1.87 -26.29
N ARG A 676 1.59 1.07 -27.35
CA ARG A 676 1.43 -0.39 -27.25
C ARG A 676 2.78 -1.06 -27.03
N ALA A 677 3.29 -0.95 -25.81
CA ALA A 677 4.55 -1.52 -25.31
C ALA A 677 4.55 -3.08 -25.34
N ARG A 678 4.65 -3.65 -26.55
CA ARG A 678 4.47 -5.09 -26.81
C ARG A 678 5.67 -5.93 -26.38
N ILE A 679 5.38 -7.05 -25.71
CA ILE A 679 6.37 -8.08 -25.40
C ILE A 679 6.23 -9.21 -26.44
N ASN A 680 7.01 -9.14 -27.51
CA ASN A 680 7.02 -10.18 -28.54
C ASN A 680 7.70 -11.48 -28.03
N LEU A 681 7.57 -12.59 -28.79
CA LEU A 681 8.03 -13.90 -28.30
C LEU A 681 9.56 -13.99 -28.07
N PRO A 682 10.44 -13.54 -29.00
CA PRO A 682 11.89 -13.54 -28.76
C PRO A 682 12.30 -12.68 -27.55
N PHE A 683 11.72 -11.50 -27.40
CA PHE A 683 11.99 -10.61 -26.27
C PHE A 683 11.43 -11.18 -24.95
N GLY A 684 10.28 -11.85 -24.99
CA GLY A 684 9.78 -12.65 -23.87
C GLY A 684 10.78 -13.72 -23.44
N THR A 685 11.41 -14.44 -24.38
CA THR A 685 12.44 -15.44 -24.02
C THR A 685 13.72 -14.85 -23.43
N SER A 686 13.96 -13.53 -23.53
CA SER A 686 15.03 -12.84 -22.78
C SER A 686 14.60 -12.30 -21.41
N LEU A 687 13.30 -12.18 -21.13
CA LEU A 687 12.78 -11.72 -19.82
C LEU A 687 12.54 -12.88 -18.83
N THR A 688 12.55 -14.13 -19.30
CA THR A 688 12.52 -15.33 -18.46
C THR A 688 13.49 -16.37 -19.02
N ALA A 689 14.63 -16.56 -18.38
CA ALA A 689 15.58 -17.61 -18.75
C ALA A 689 15.24 -18.92 -18.02
N VAL A 690 15.18 -20.03 -18.75
CA VAL A 690 14.94 -21.37 -18.20
C VAL A 690 16.27 -22.11 -18.02
N ALA A 691 16.43 -22.82 -16.91
CA ALA A 691 17.63 -23.60 -16.61
C ALA A 691 18.00 -24.55 -17.76
N ARG A 692 19.27 -24.49 -18.17
CA ARG A 692 19.89 -25.39 -19.13
C ARG A 692 21.25 -25.80 -18.58
N LEU A 693 21.63 -27.05 -18.79
CA LEU A 693 22.97 -27.51 -18.48
C LEU A 693 23.99 -26.81 -19.40
N PRO A 694 25.17 -26.44 -18.90
CA PRO A 694 26.20 -25.79 -19.72
C PRO A 694 26.68 -26.71 -20.83
N GLN A 695 27.14 -26.12 -21.94
CA GLN A 695 27.69 -26.88 -23.06
C GLN A 695 28.91 -27.68 -22.60
N GLY A 696 28.94 -28.98 -22.92
CA GLY A 696 30.00 -29.89 -22.47
C GLY A 696 29.76 -30.57 -21.10
N ALA A 697 28.62 -30.34 -20.44
CA ALA A 697 28.27 -31.06 -19.22
C ALA A 697 28.17 -32.58 -19.45
N GLY A 698 29.04 -33.35 -18.79
CA GLY A 698 28.99 -34.82 -18.78
C GLY A 698 27.97 -35.34 -17.78
N TYR A 699 27.28 -36.43 -18.13
CA TYR A 699 26.37 -37.14 -17.21
C TYR A 699 27.07 -38.38 -16.64
N THR A 700 27.05 -38.56 -15.33
CA THR A 700 27.37 -39.86 -14.71
C THR A 700 26.15 -40.75 -14.84
N VAL A 701 26.31 -41.94 -15.43
CA VAL A 701 25.19 -42.77 -15.93
C VAL A 701 24.43 -43.51 -14.81
N GLN A 702 24.95 -43.55 -13.58
CA GLN A 702 24.30 -44.18 -12.43
C GLN A 702 23.65 -43.15 -11.52
N ASP A 703 22.35 -42.93 -11.74
CA ASP A 703 21.45 -42.37 -10.74
C ASP A 703 20.92 -43.55 -9.86
N PRO A 704 21.33 -43.66 -8.58
CA PRO A 704 20.91 -44.76 -7.70
C PRO A 704 19.45 -44.65 -7.24
N PHE A 705 18.79 -43.50 -7.46
CA PHE A 705 17.40 -43.25 -7.11
C PHE A 705 16.47 -43.13 -8.33
N ALA A 706 16.99 -43.40 -9.54
CA ALA A 706 16.21 -43.38 -10.76
C ALA A 706 15.00 -44.32 -10.67
N ASP A 707 13.81 -43.78 -10.90
CA ASP A 707 12.58 -44.58 -11.02
C ASP A 707 12.79 -45.70 -12.05
N LYS A 708 12.66 -46.95 -11.58
CA LYS A 708 12.74 -48.14 -12.43
C LYS A 708 11.68 -48.03 -13.52
N ARG A 709 12.12 -47.67 -14.74
CA ARG A 709 11.24 -47.38 -15.88
C ARG A 709 10.29 -48.56 -16.11
N ARG A 710 9.04 -48.40 -15.69
CA ARG A 710 7.98 -49.40 -15.96
C ARG A 710 7.97 -49.66 -17.46
N PRO A 711 7.98 -50.91 -17.94
CA PRO A 711 8.12 -51.21 -19.35
C PRO A 711 6.78 -50.99 -20.07
N TRP A 712 6.32 -49.74 -20.16
CA TRP A 712 5.05 -49.38 -20.80
C TRP A 712 4.99 -49.79 -22.27
N LYS A 713 6.16 -49.84 -22.94
CA LYS A 713 6.31 -50.43 -24.27
C LYS A 713 6.00 -51.94 -24.28
N LEU A 714 6.38 -52.69 -23.24
CA LEU A 714 6.01 -54.10 -23.09
C LEU A 714 4.50 -54.24 -22.88
N TYR A 715 3.87 -53.39 -22.05
CA TYR A 715 2.41 -53.41 -21.90
C TYR A 715 1.68 -53.07 -23.21
N LEU A 716 2.15 -52.08 -23.98
CA LEU A 716 1.62 -51.79 -25.32
C LEU A 716 1.80 -52.96 -26.29
N VAL A 717 2.96 -53.63 -26.29
CA VAL A 717 3.21 -54.83 -27.10
C VAL A 717 2.31 -56.00 -26.68
N LEU A 718 2.13 -56.23 -25.38
CA LEU A 718 1.23 -57.28 -24.85
C LEU A 718 -0.23 -56.99 -25.21
N ILE A 719 -0.68 -55.73 -25.13
CA ILE A 719 -2.01 -55.30 -25.59
C ILE A 719 -2.16 -55.50 -27.10
N ALA A 720 -1.15 -55.17 -27.90
CA ALA A 720 -1.16 -55.39 -29.34
C ALA A 720 -1.19 -56.89 -29.71
N ILE A 721 -0.46 -57.73 -28.99
CA ILE A 721 -0.48 -59.20 -29.15
C ILE A 721 -1.87 -59.74 -28.75
N ALA A 722 -2.44 -59.30 -27.63
CA ALA A 722 -3.78 -59.71 -27.20
C ALA A 722 -4.85 -59.30 -28.22
N ALA A 723 -4.78 -58.07 -28.75
CA ALA A 723 -5.67 -57.61 -29.81
C ALA A 723 -5.50 -58.39 -31.12
N ALA A 724 -4.26 -58.73 -31.50
CA ALA A 724 -3.98 -59.55 -32.68
C ALA A 724 -4.48 -60.99 -32.54
N LEU A 725 -4.34 -61.59 -31.35
CA LEU A 725 -4.89 -62.92 -31.04
C LEU A 725 -6.42 -62.91 -31.05
N LEU A 726 -7.04 -61.88 -30.46
CA LEU A 726 -8.50 -61.73 -30.45
C LEU A 726 -9.07 -61.50 -31.85
N PHE A 727 -8.36 -60.73 -32.69
CA PHE A 727 -8.68 -60.55 -34.11
C PHE A 727 -8.51 -61.86 -34.90
N ALA A 728 -7.41 -62.59 -34.72
CA ALA A 728 -7.19 -63.90 -35.36
C ALA A 728 -8.26 -64.93 -34.95
N TRP A 729 -8.73 -64.87 -33.70
CA TRP A 729 -9.84 -65.68 -33.21
C TRP A 729 -11.19 -65.29 -33.86
N GLN A 730 -11.51 -64.00 -33.95
CA GLN A 730 -12.70 -63.53 -34.68
C GLN A 730 -12.67 -63.88 -36.18
N GLN A 731 -11.49 -63.83 -36.81
CA GLN A 731 -11.28 -64.25 -38.21
C GLN A 731 -11.24 -65.78 -38.39
N GLY A 732 -11.39 -66.56 -37.31
CA GLY A 732 -11.56 -68.03 -37.39
C GLY A 732 -10.28 -68.83 -37.62
N TYR A 733 -9.08 -68.22 -37.49
CA TYR A 733 -7.78 -68.91 -37.69
C TYR A 733 -7.53 -70.08 -36.72
N PHE A 734 -8.29 -70.17 -35.62
CA PHE A 734 -8.19 -71.25 -34.64
C PHE A 734 -9.28 -72.35 -34.78
N LYS A 735 -9.96 -72.44 -35.92
CA LYS A 735 -10.84 -73.59 -36.22
C LYS A 735 -10.01 -74.85 -36.51
N ALA A 736 -9.91 -75.74 -35.53
CA ALA A 736 -9.27 -77.04 -35.70
C ALA A 736 -10.00 -77.91 -36.74
N THR A 737 -9.27 -78.38 -37.74
CA THR A 737 -9.73 -79.35 -38.73
C THR A 737 -9.73 -80.77 -38.15
N ALA A 738 -10.90 -81.39 -38.03
CA ALA A 738 -11.00 -82.82 -37.73
C ALA A 738 -10.68 -83.67 -38.99
N PRO A 739 -9.93 -84.78 -38.90
CA PRO A 739 -9.59 -85.61 -40.06
C PRO A 739 -10.79 -86.39 -40.63
N GLN A 740 -10.76 -86.66 -41.94
CA GLN A 740 -11.72 -87.54 -42.62
C GLN A 740 -11.28 -89.01 -42.56
N GLU A 741 -12.21 -89.90 -42.24
CA GLU A 741 -12.14 -91.34 -42.58
C GLU A 741 -13.32 -91.73 -43.50
N LYS A 742 -13.11 -92.71 -44.38
CA LYS A 742 -14.03 -93.03 -45.49
C LYS A 742 -14.68 -94.41 -45.37
N ALA A 743 -16.02 -94.41 -45.51
CA ALA A 743 -16.86 -95.46 -46.11
C ALA A 743 -16.98 -96.82 -45.33
N GLN A 744 -18.05 -97.62 -45.46
CA GLN A 744 -19.14 -97.63 -46.44
C GLN A 744 -20.39 -98.45 -45.97
N SER A 745 -21.53 -98.25 -46.66
CA SER A 745 -22.57 -99.25 -47.00
C SER A 745 -23.92 -99.34 -46.23
N THR A 746 -25.02 -99.12 -46.98
CA THR A 746 -26.36 -99.78 -46.96
C THR A 746 -27.27 -99.70 -45.70
N ALA A 747 -28.61 -99.54 -45.79
CA ALA A 747 -29.55 -99.37 -46.93
C ALA A 747 -30.96 -98.89 -46.47
N THR A 748 -31.83 -98.60 -47.46
CA THR A 748 -33.33 -98.59 -47.43
C THR A 748 -34.05 -97.22 -47.26
N ALA A 749 -35.03 -96.99 -48.14
CA ALA A 749 -35.97 -95.84 -48.25
C ALA A 749 -37.44 -96.39 -48.10
N PRO A 750 -38.58 -95.64 -48.21
CA PRO A 750 -38.84 -94.24 -48.65
C PRO A 750 -39.52 -93.40 -47.50
N ALA A 751 -40.35 -92.34 -47.65
CA ALA A 751 -41.14 -91.77 -48.76
C ALA A 751 -41.51 -90.25 -48.59
N ALA A 752 -42.50 -89.78 -49.35
CA ALA A 752 -43.04 -88.39 -49.40
C ALA A 752 -44.43 -88.28 -48.69
N PRO A 753 -45.18 -87.14 -48.62
CA PRO A 753 -45.36 -86.07 -49.63
C PRO A 753 -45.33 -84.61 -49.10
N ALA A 754 -45.90 -83.64 -49.86
CA ALA A 754 -45.54 -82.22 -49.81
C ALA A 754 -46.72 -81.21 -49.95
N LYS A 755 -46.40 -79.90 -49.74
CA LYS A 755 -47.15 -78.68 -50.14
C LYS A 755 -48.45 -78.36 -49.32
N PRO A 756 -49.01 -77.11 -49.34
CA PRO A 756 -48.95 -76.08 -50.39
C PRO A 756 -48.64 -74.61 -49.94
N GLN A 757 -49.04 -73.63 -50.78
CA GLN A 757 -48.49 -72.28 -50.94
C GLN A 757 -49.61 -71.23 -51.17
N ALA A 758 -49.33 -69.93 -50.91
CA ALA A 758 -50.07 -68.73 -51.40
C ALA A 758 -51.47 -68.43 -50.75
N PRO A 759 -52.05 -67.20 -50.82
CA PRO A 759 -51.82 -66.09 -51.78
C PRO A 759 -51.59 -64.67 -51.16
N ALA A 760 -51.82 -63.60 -51.96
CA ALA A 760 -51.12 -62.30 -51.86
C ALA A 760 -51.99 -61.02 -52.12
N ALA A 761 -51.36 -59.85 -51.92
CA ALA A 761 -51.72 -58.50 -52.47
C ALA A 761 -52.98 -57.80 -51.86
N PRO A 762 -53.20 -56.46 -52.00
CA PRO A 762 -52.66 -55.49 -52.97
C PRO A 762 -52.09 -54.16 -52.39
N ALA A 763 -51.97 -53.08 -53.21
CA ALA A 763 -51.06 -51.94 -53.01
C ALA A 763 -51.61 -50.53 -53.38
N THR A 764 -50.92 -49.46 -52.91
CA THR A 764 -50.91 -48.05 -53.41
C THR A 764 -52.21 -47.21 -53.27
N PRO A 765 -52.20 -45.84 -53.24
CA PRO A 765 -51.45 -44.89 -54.11
C PRO A 765 -50.79 -43.67 -53.39
N ALA A 766 -50.52 -42.57 -54.11
CA ALA A 766 -49.50 -41.54 -53.77
C ALA A 766 -49.88 -40.06 -54.05
N THR A 767 -49.18 -39.11 -53.36
CA THR A 767 -48.96 -37.67 -53.71
C THR A 767 -50.22 -36.75 -53.72
N PRO A 768 -50.19 -35.38 -53.71
CA PRO A 768 -49.12 -34.35 -53.55
C PRO A 768 -49.24 -33.56 -52.20
N ALA A 769 -48.76 -32.33 -51.91
CA ALA A 769 -48.10 -31.23 -52.66
C ALA A 769 -47.21 -30.31 -51.75
N ALA A 770 -46.71 -29.18 -52.30
CA ALA A 770 -46.18 -27.97 -51.62
C ALA A 770 -47.20 -26.79 -51.80
N PRO A 771 -47.08 -25.53 -51.26
CA PRO A 771 -45.83 -24.73 -51.11
C PRO A 771 -45.74 -23.66 -49.96
N ALA A 772 -44.62 -22.92 -49.97
CA ALA A 772 -44.43 -21.48 -49.63
C ALA A 772 -44.19 -20.94 -48.17
N THR A 773 -43.07 -20.23 -48.08
CA THR A 773 -42.54 -19.14 -47.19
C THR A 773 -43.50 -17.98 -46.84
N PRO A 774 -43.20 -17.00 -45.92
CA PRO A 774 -41.87 -16.39 -45.64
C PRO A 774 -41.49 -15.85 -44.22
N ALA A 775 -40.15 -15.67 -44.04
CA ALA A 775 -39.38 -14.57 -43.43
C ALA A 775 -39.69 -13.89 -42.05
N ALA A 776 -38.64 -13.94 -41.18
CA ALA A 776 -38.00 -12.79 -40.45
C ALA A 776 -38.79 -12.08 -39.30
N PRO A 777 -38.16 -11.20 -38.46
CA PRO A 777 -36.76 -10.73 -38.46
C PRO A 777 -35.97 -10.74 -37.11
N LYS A 778 -34.65 -10.55 -37.27
CA LYS A 778 -33.62 -9.92 -36.39
C LYS A 778 -33.95 -9.53 -34.93
N SER A 779 -33.02 -9.92 -34.06
CA SER A 779 -32.20 -9.01 -33.24
C SER A 779 -30.78 -9.54 -33.14
#